data_AF-A0A2W0C7K2-F1
#
_entry.id   AF-A0A2W0C7K2-F1
#
_cell.length_a   1.000
_cell.length_b   1.000
_cell.length_c   1.000
_cell.angle_alpha   90.00
_cell.angle_beta   90.00
_cell.angle_gamma   90.00
#
_symmetry.space_group_name_H-M   'P 1'
#
loop_
_entity.id
_entity.type
_entity.pdbx_description
1 polymer ?
#
loop_
_entity_poly.entity_id
_entity_poly.type
_entity_poly.pdbx_seq_one_letter_code
_entity_poly.pdbx_strand_id
1 'polypeptide(L)'
;MSMSEPLLTQIVKQQLPAGAKVVTILKPVEHPAIYAADLTGDGMPEIAAVYKLDGELTLLILKFVQGQWTKMSVTKGLGYNATLLTAAPVTSTARSNLIVGWQLGSIWSKLAVYEWTEAGLTDVAPADLYFSHAEIIDMPGQHGRDGKVEIALWTHDTGEAYRVDIIRWQNGKWVPATDVYMYYFPKVVQYYEQLTQHYPDYTFYWYYLADAQYRAGLLPAAQISVQKALSFNEPYPSREALLELEKQIKQSMGGSHVRETTWLFPISVRTIQGTRWGYMDAQGTRWGYMDAQGRIRLEPVLDDARDFQANGLAVVVKDGKAGVINLNGQYVVQPVYDSINSFEEDRAIVIDAQGFKMIDEQGHVLTKRAYPFIANMKDGRALFYDTSGAQAGGDVSRYGYLDAAGNEVIRAQFVSAYDFSDGKAVVQIKDNEFALIDRNGNRLATYPYAYVGPLGDGLLAFQKETPGKYGYIDERGQVRIEPKFTTALPFNGGHAIVNTAEDYKSIYGVINKQGAFVIQPGYNDIRDLGEQRFALGQAIDPEQPFIGSLYAIADVNGRRLTEFIYRDVGDYKGGLASASDGRQTVLLDLSGRPASGYPRVEGSGTLEVVAPDLIKANVDQRLLYVSRAGQIIWRQNTIVPLQPPYRVREEKYKPNIDYLVYYPQVEGLTDQAAQLALNLKLRNLSQVKPIPPDQKLDYSYTGDFDITFYQQQLLQLQLTGYNYPFGAAHGMPTMIYAIINLSSGQLYELKDLFKPNSDYVKVLSQIVGDQIKNDPQYSYVFPDTYEGISPNQPFFVTADALHLYFNPYEIAPYAAGFPTFTIPFVQIRDIINTEGSFWKAFHM
;
A
#
# COMPACT_ATOMS: atom_id res chain seq x y z
N MET A 1 19.11 -22.65 12.36
CA MET A 1 19.09 -22.01 13.70
C MET A 1 19.74 -20.65 13.56
N SER A 2 19.05 -19.55 13.87
CA SER A 2 19.75 -18.25 13.98
C SER A 2 20.39 -18.19 15.37
N MET A 3 21.70 -17.91 15.43
CA MET A 3 22.42 -17.76 16.68
C MET A 3 22.40 -16.28 17.06
N SER A 4 22.12 -15.97 18.33
CA SER A 4 22.12 -14.59 18.80
C SER A 4 23.54 -14.01 18.82
N GLU A 5 23.67 -12.69 18.62
CA GLU A 5 24.96 -11.99 18.65
C GLU A 5 25.77 -12.25 19.94
N PRO A 6 25.18 -12.29 21.16
CA PRO A 6 25.92 -12.63 22.37
C PRO A 6 26.49 -14.06 22.35
N LEU A 7 25.73 -15.02 21.81
CA LEU A 7 26.18 -16.40 21.67
C LEU A 7 27.31 -16.52 20.66
N LEU A 8 27.17 -15.89 19.50
CA LEU A 8 28.22 -15.81 18.48
C LEU A 8 29.50 -15.20 19.04
N THR A 9 29.37 -14.10 19.79
CA THR A 9 30.48 -13.42 20.45
C THR A 9 31.17 -14.33 21.47
N GLN A 10 30.41 -15.09 22.26
CA GLN A 10 30.97 -16.04 23.21
C GLN A 10 31.74 -17.17 22.51
N ILE A 11 31.17 -17.76 21.45
CA ILE A 11 31.80 -18.82 20.65
C ILE A 11 33.11 -18.31 20.06
N VAL A 12 33.09 -17.14 19.41
CA VAL A 12 34.28 -16.54 18.79
C VAL A 12 35.35 -16.27 19.84
N LYS A 13 35.00 -15.65 20.98
CA LYS A 13 35.95 -15.33 22.06
C LYS A 13 36.68 -16.57 22.60
N GLN A 14 36.03 -17.73 22.65
CA GLN A 14 36.66 -18.99 23.07
C GLN A 14 37.69 -19.51 22.06
N GLN A 15 37.61 -19.10 20.80
CA GLN A 15 38.48 -19.54 19.71
C GLN A 15 39.62 -18.55 19.42
N LEU A 16 39.57 -17.34 19.99
CA LEU A 16 40.57 -16.30 19.73
C LEU A 16 41.92 -16.60 20.43
N PRO A 17 43.05 -16.24 19.81
CA PRO A 17 44.35 -16.22 20.48
C PRO A 17 44.34 -15.30 21.71
N ALA A 18 45.22 -15.56 22.69
CA ALA A 18 45.40 -14.66 23.82
C ALA A 18 45.79 -13.25 23.37
N GLY A 19 45.14 -12.22 23.92
CA GLY A 19 45.37 -10.82 23.56
C GLY A 19 44.60 -10.32 22.33
N ALA A 20 43.96 -11.21 21.57
CA ALA A 20 43.14 -10.81 20.42
C ALA A 20 41.82 -10.17 20.87
N LYS A 21 41.35 -9.18 20.10
CA LYS A 21 40.07 -8.49 20.32
C LYS A 21 39.23 -8.53 19.05
N VAL A 22 37.95 -8.87 19.17
CA VAL A 22 36.99 -8.76 18.06
C VAL A 22 36.91 -7.30 17.63
N VAL A 23 36.89 -7.06 16.32
CA VAL A 23 36.70 -5.73 15.74
C VAL A 23 35.27 -5.27 15.96
N THR A 24 35.07 -3.98 16.26
CA THR A 24 33.75 -3.37 16.35
C THR A 24 33.48 -2.54 15.09
N ILE A 25 32.37 -2.82 14.41
CA ILE A 25 31.85 -2.00 13.32
C ILE A 25 30.95 -0.93 13.94
N LEU A 26 31.23 0.34 13.67
CA LEU A 26 30.63 1.49 14.38
C LEU A 26 29.33 2.02 13.76
N LYS A 27 29.13 1.80 12.45
CA LYS A 27 28.00 2.34 11.68
C LYS A 27 27.31 1.21 10.90
N PRO A 28 25.98 1.28 10.68
CA PRO A 28 25.06 2.31 11.18
C PRO A 28 24.74 2.18 12.68
N VAL A 29 24.94 0.99 13.26
CA VAL A 29 24.84 0.70 14.69
C VAL A 29 26.12 -0.01 15.14
N GLU A 30 26.58 0.28 16.36
CA GLU A 30 27.77 -0.34 16.93
C GLU A 30 27.52 -1.82 17.22
N HIS A 31 28.31 -2.70 16.60
CA HIS A 31 28.18 -4.16 16.75
C HIS A 31 29.53 -4.87 16.46
N PRO A 32 29.77 -6.05 17.04
CA PRO A 32 30.98 -6.82 16.75
C PRO A 32 30.99 -7.29 15.28
N ALA A 33 32.16 -7.29 14.65
CA ALA A 33 32.39 -7.84 13.32
C ALA A 33 32.34 -9.38 13.37
N ILE A 34 31.15 -9.93 13.60
CA ILE A 34 30.85 -11.36 13.61
C ILE A 34 29.57 -11.58 12.80
N TYR A 35 29.60 -12.57 11.90
CA TYR A 35 28.45 -12.93 11.07
C TYR A 35 28.38 -14.45 10.91
N ALA A 36 27.16 -15.01 10.85
CA ALA A 36 26.98 -16.45 10.65
C ALA A 36 26.16 -16.71 9.39
N ALA A 37 26.67 -17.55 8.50
CA ALA A 37 26.03 -17.87 7.22
C ALA A 37 26.52 -19.23 6.69
N ASP A 38 25.70 -19.88 5.87
CA ASP A 38 26.11 -21.08 5.14
C ASP A 38 27.04 -20.68 3.98
N LEU A 39 28.35 -20.70 4.24
CA LEU A 39 29.39 -20.32 3.28
C LEU A 39 29.79 -21.50 2.41
N THR A 40 29.62 -22.72 2.91
CA THR A 40 30.01 -23.96 2.21
C THR A 40 28.89 -24.58 1.37
N GLY A 41 27.64 -24.19 1.60
CA GLY A 41 26.46 -24.71 0.91
C GLY A 41 26.00 -26.07 1.44
N ASP A 42 26.38 -26.44 2.68
CA ASP A 42 26.02 -27.72 3.29
C ASP A 42 24.79 -27.64 4.21
N GLY A 43 24.13 -26.47 4.26
CA GLY A 43 22.96 -26.20 5.07
C GLY A 43 23.27 -25.85 6.53
N MET A 44 24.55 -25.87 6.94
CA MET A 44 24.98 -25.53 8.30
C MET A 44 25.77 -24.21 8.29
N PRO A 45 25.44 -23.25 9.17
CA PRO A 45 26.12 -21.96 9.16
C PRO A 45 27.54 -22.06 9.71
N GLU A 46 28.50 -21.51 8.97
CA GLU A 46 29.82 -21.13 9.47
C GLU A 46 29.75 -19.77 10.19
N ILE A 47 30.67 -19.54 11.14
CA ILE A 47 30.82 -18.24 11.82
C ILE A 47 32.06 -17.53 11.27
N ALA A 48 31.87 -16.37 10.67
CA ALA A 48 32.92 -15.45 10.29
C ALA A 48 33.12 -14.38 11.38
N ALA A 49 34.37 -14.06 11.72
CA ALA A 49 34.71 -13.00 12.65
C ALA A 49 35.98 -12.26 12.23
N VAL A 50 35.99 -10.94 12.37
CA VAL A 50 37.21 -10.14 12.23
C VAL A 50 37.74 -9.80 13.62
N TYR A 51 38.99 -10.13 13.88
CA TYR A 51 39.67 -9.77 15.13
C TYR A 51 41.01 -9.10 14.85
N LYS A 52 41.52 -8.42 15.87
CA LYS A 52 42.80 -7.72 15.87
C LYS A 52 43.74 -8.34 16.92
N LEU A 53 44.97 -8.67 16.53
CA LEU A 53 46.04 -9.14 17.40
C LEU A 53 47.33 -8.41 17.02
N ASP A 54 48.00 -7.81 17.99
CA ASP A 54 49.25 -7.04 17.80
C ASP A 54 49.20 -5.99 16.68
N GLY A 55 48.02 -5.39 16.47
CA GLY A 55 47.79 -4.38 15.43
C GLY A 55 47.39 -4.95 14.07
N GLU A 56 47.52 -6.25 13.84
CA GLU A 56 47.14 -6.91 12.59
C GLU A 56 45.68 -7.41 12.62
N LEU A 57 44.97 -7.21 11.53
CA LEU A 57 43.62 -7.75 11.34
C LEU A 57 43.67 -9.18 10.82
N THR A 58 42.76 -10.01 11.31
CA THR A 58 42.61 -11.40 10.88
C THR A 58 41.13 -11.73 10.72
N LEU A 59 40.79 -12.38 9.60
CA LEU A 59 39.50 -12.99 9.34
C LEU A 59 39.53 -14.46 9.78
N LEU A 60 38.68 -14.81 10.74
CA LEU A 60 38.50 -16.15 11.27
C LEU A 60 37.19 -16.74 10.76
N ILE A 61 37.23 -17.95 10.20
CA ILE A 61 36.04 -18.75 9.88
C ILE A 61 36.02 -19.97 10.79
N LEU A 62 34.90 -20.20 11.47
CA LEU A 62 34.65 -21.36 12.32
C LEU A 62 33.58 -22.26 11.71
N LYS A 63 33.79 -23.58 11.84
CA LYS A 63 32.82 -24.60 11.45
C LYS A 63 32.48 -25.50 12.62
N PHE A 64 31.21 -25.87 12.73
CA PHE A 64 30.73 -26.79 13.74
C PHE A 64 30.92 -28.24 13.26
N VAL A 65 31.81 -28.98 13.94
CA VAL A 65 32.16 -30.36 13.58
C VAL A 65 32.11 -31.21 14.85
N GLN A 66 31.38 -32.32 14.81
CA GLN A 66 31.30 -33.31 15.92
C GLN A 66 30.97 -32.70 17.30
N GLY A 67 30.09 -31.69 17.35
CA GLY A 67 29.66 -31.07 18.61
C GLY A 67 30.56 -29.92 19.09
N GLN A 68 31.60 -29.55 18.34
CA GLN A 68 32.52 -28.46 18.70
C GLN A 68 32.76 -27.48 17.55
N TRP A 69 33.01 -26.21 17.91
CA TRP A 69 33.46 -25.19 16.96
C TRP A 69 34.96 -25.32 16.72
N THR A 70 35.35 -25.43 15.45
CA THR A 70 36.74 -25.62 15.02
C THR A 70 37.15 -24.54 14.03
N LYS A 71 38.43 -24.17 14.00
CA LYS A 71 38.97 -23.17 13.06
C LYS A 71 39.05 -23.75 11.67
N MET A 72 38.24 -23.22 10.76
CA MET A 72 38.14 -23.65 9.38
C MET A 72 39.08 -22.86 8.46
N SER A 73 39.16 -21.54 8.66
CA SER A 73 40.09 -20.66 7.93
C SER A 73 40.57 -19.53 8.83
N VAL A 74 41.84 -19.13 8.66
CA VAL A 74 42.43 -17.96 9.31
C VAL A 74 43.20 -17.20 8.24
N THR A 75 42.65 -16.07 7.81
CA THR A 75 43.18 -15.28 6.69
C THR A 75 43.59 -13.90 7.18
N LYS A 76 44.77 -13.42 6.75
CA LYS A 76 45.22 -12.06 7.09
C LYS A 76 44.27 -11.03 6.47
N GLY A 77 43.77 -10.12 7.29
CA GLY A 77 42.93 -8.99 6.88
C GLY A 77 43.77 -7.81 6.35
N LEU A 78 43.09 -6.84 5.75
CA LEU A 78 43.73 -5.63 5.20
C LEU A 78 43.38 -4.39 6.03
N GLY A 79 44.29 -3.42 6.06
CA GLY A 79 44.06 -2.15 6.74
C GLY A 79 44.11 -2.24 8.26
N TYR A 80 43.36 -1.35 8.93
CA TYR A 80 43.44 -1.21 10.38
C TYR A 80 42.10 -1.44 11.11
N ASN A 81 40.99 -1.49 10.37
CA ASN A 81 39.65 -1.82 10.88
C ASN A 81 38.77 -2.51 9.80
N ALA A 82 37.55 -2.95 10.17
CA ALA A 82 36.52 -3.39 9.23
C ALA A 82 35.26 -2.52 9.37
N THR A 83 34.63 -2.17 8.25
CA THR A 83 33.42 -1.32 8.19
C THR A 83 32.16 -2.10 7.78
N LEU A 84 32.34 -3.32 7.27
CA LEU A 84 31.27 -4.20 6.82
C LEU A 84 31.72 -5.65 7.02
N LEU A 85 30.84 -6.47 7.59
CA LEU A 85 30.94 -7.92 7.59
C LEU A 85 29.52 -8.49 7.46
N THR A 86 29.21 -9.07 6.31
CA THR A 86 27.90 -9.69 6.04
C THR A 86 28.08 -10.88 5.09
N ALA A 87 27.03 -11.63 4.80
CA ALA A 87 27.04 -12.64 3.77
C ALA A 87 25.75 -12.61 2.95
N ALA A 88 25.89 -12.80 1.64
CA ALA A 88 24.76 -12.76 0.70
C ALA A 88 25.07 -13.59 -0.56
N PRO A 89 24.06 -14.09 -1.29
CA PRO A 89 24.25 -14.82 -2.54
C PRO A 89 24.69 -13.87 -3.67
N VAL A 90 26.01 -13.68 -3.84
CA VAL A 90 26.55 -12.80 -4.89
C VAL A 90 26.77 -13.59 -6.18
N THR A 91 27.48 -14.71 -6.06
CA THR A 91 27.95 -15.49 -7.22
C THR A 91 26.91 -16.52 -7.68
N SER A 92 26.14 -17.06 -6.74
CA SER A 92 25.16 -18.13 -6.92
C SER A 92 24.06 -18.03 -5.86
N THR A 93 22.84 -18.48 -6.17
CA THR A 93 21.73 -18.58 -5.22
C THR A 93 21.85 -19.78 -4.28
N ALA A 94 22.73 -20.73 -4.60
CA ALA A 94 22.90 -21.97 -3.84
C ALA A 94 23.75 -21.82 -2.56
N ARG A 95 24.50 -20.72 -2.42
CA ARG A 95 25.40 -20.48 -1.28
C ARG A 95 25.66 -18.99 -1.09
N SER A 96 25.96 -18.59 0.14
CA SER A 96 26.31 -17.21 0.45
C SER A 96 27.80 -16.94 0.25
N ASN A 97 28.11 -15.76 -0.27
CA ASN A 97 29.46 -15.21 -0.29
C ASN A 97 29.65 -14.31 0.92
N LEU A 98 30.82 -14.37 1.56
CA LEU A 98 31.16 -13.49 2.68
C LEU A 98 31.66 -12.15 2.13
N ILE A 99 31.06 -11.05 2.56
CA ILE A 99 31.38 -9.69 2.08
C ILE A 99 32.05 -8.92 3.22
N VAL A 100 33.23 -8.37 2.95
CA VAL A 100 34.03 -7.63 3.93
C VAL A 100 34.43 -6.26 3.39
N GLY A 101 34.24 -5.23 4.20
CA GLY A 101 34.78 -3.88 3.96
C GLY A 101 36.04 -3.66 4.78
N TRP A 102 37.21 -3.80 4.17
CA TRP A 102 38.49 -3.57 4.84
C TRP A 102 38.84 -2.08 4.89
N GLN A 103 38.85 -1.48 6.08
CA GLN A 103 39.09 -0.05 6.23
C GLN A 103 40.57 0.28 6.01
N LEU A 104 40.87 0.94 4.90
CA LEU A 104 42.23 1.36 4.55
C LEU A 104 42.50 2.85 4.88
N GLY A 105 41.44 3.65 5.00
CA GLY A 105 41.53 5.06 5.36
C GLY A 105 40.33 5.56 6.17
N SER A 106 40.34 6.86 6.49
CA SER A 106 39.31 7.48 7.33
C SER A 106 37.89 7.40 6.75
N ILE A 107 37.77 7.39 5.42
CA ILE A 107 36.49 7.50 4.70
C ILE A 107 36.28 6.43 3.63
N TRP A 108 37.20 5.48 3.46
CA TRP A 108 37.10 4.46 2.41
C TRP A 108 37.59 3.10 2.88
N SER A 109 36.94 2.08 2.34
CA SER A 109 37.18 0.67 2.59
C SER A 109 37.35 -0.07 1.27
N LYS A 110 38.23 -1.06 1.23
CA LYS A 110 38.34 -1.99 0.11
C LYS A 110 37.26 -3.06 0.24
N LEU A 111 36.52 -3.30 -0.83
CA LEU A 111 35.58 -4.41 -0.92
C LEU A 111 36.33 -5.73 -1.12
N ALA A 112 36.00 -6.72 -0.31
CA ALA A 112 36.35 -8.12 -0.56
C ALA A 112 35.06 -8.94 -0.57
N VAL A 113 34.95 -9.85 -1.54
CA VAL A 113 33.83 -10.80 -1.66
C VAL A 113 34.43 -12.18 -1.72
N TYR A 114 34.32 -12.92 -0.63
CA TYR A 114 34.93 -14.22 -0.51
C TYR A 114 33.96 -15.32 -0.94
N GLU A 115 34.43 -16.17 -1.85
CA GLU A 115 33.79 -17.42 -2.24
C GLU A 115 34.53 -18.61 -1.60
N TRP A 116 33.76 -19.57 -1.10
CA TRP A 116 34.31 -20.84 -0.65
C TRP A 116 34.56 -21.78 -1.83
N THR A 117 35.82 -22.15 -2.04
CA THR A 117 36.25 -23.04 -3.14
C THR A 117 36.98 -24.26 -2.58
N GLU A 118 37.34 -25.22 -3.44
CA GLU A 118 38.21 -26.35 -3.06
C GLU A 118 39.58 -25.90 -2.53
N ALA A 119 40.06 -24.71 -2.95
CA ALA A 119 41.28 -24.09 -2.45
C ALA A 119 41.08 -23.31 -1.13
N GLY A 120 39.88 -23.34 -0.56
CA GLY A 120 39.47 -22.54 0.58
C GLY A 120 38.87 -21.19 0.19
N LEU A 121 38.94 -20.23 1.12
CA LEU A 121 38.34 -18.91 0.99
C LEU A 121 39.09 -18.05 -0.04
N THR A 122 38.44 -17.69 -1.15
CA THR A 122 39.04 -16.93 -2.26
C THR A 122 38.29 -15.61 -2.46
N ASP A 123 39.01 -14.49 -2.49
CA ASP A 123 38.41 -13.17 -2.81
C ASP A 123 38.18 -13.07 -4.32
N VAL A 124 36.92 -12.91 -4.71
CA VAL A 124 36.49 -12.75 -6.11
C VAL A 124 36.18 -11.29 -6.45
N ALA A 125 36.35 -10.34 -5.52
CA ALA A 125 36.20 -8.92 -5.80
C ALA A 125 37.38 -8.37 -6.64
N PRO A 126 37.16 -7.41 -7.55
CA PRO A 126 38.23 -6.70 -8.23
C PRO A 126 39.10 -5.94 -7.23
N ALA A 127 40.40 -5.85 -7.52
CA ALA A 127 41.40 -5.32 -6.58
C ALA A 127 41.23 -3.82 -6.27
N ASP A 128 40.54 -3.09 -7.14
CA ASP A 128 40.38 -1.64 -7.18
C ASP A 128 38.98 -1.15 -6.76
N LEU A 129 38.14 -2.03 -6.20
CA LEU A 129 36.84 -1.62 -5.66
C LEU A 129 36.96 -1.08 -4.24
N TYR A 130 36.65 0.21 -4.12
CA TYR A 130 36.62 0.93 -2.87
C TYR A 130 35.25 1.59 -2.66
N PHE A 131 34.88 1.77 -1.40
CA PHE A 131 33.64 2.43 -1.04
C PHE A 131 33.75 3.13 0.31
N SER A 132 32.95 4.17 0.48
CA SER A 132 32.69 4.84 1.76
C SER A 132 31.47 4.24 2.46
N HIS A 133 30.45 3.88 1.68
CA HIS A 133 29.28 3.13 2.11
C HIS A 133 28.89 2.11 1.02
N ALA A 134 28.33 0.97 1.43
CA ALA A 134 27.89 -0.06 0.50
C ALA A 134 26.54 -0.63 0.94
N GLU A 135 25.68 -0.89 -0.05
CA GLU A 135 24.40 -1.56 0.13
C GLU A 135 24.40 -2.86 -0.67
N ILE A 136 23.91 -3.94 -0.05
CA ILE A 136 23.90 -5.30 -0.61
C ILE A 136 22.43 -5.70 -0.73
N ILE A 137 21.89 -5.70 -1.94
CA ILE A 137 20.44 -5.79 -2.19
C ILE A 137 20.21 -6.64 -3.44
N ASP A 138 19.25 -7.58 -3.39
CA ASP A 138 18.69 -8.22 -4.59
C ASP A 138 17.72 -7.22 -5.25
N MET A 139 18.23 -6.54 -6.28
CA MET A 139 17.51 -5.47 -6.97
C MET A 139 16.68 -6.06 -8.12
N PRO A 140 15.40 -5.69 -8.27
CA PRO A 140 14.56 -6.21 -9.33
C PRO A 140 15.03 -5.70 -10.70
N GLY A 141 15.57 -6.61 -11.51
CA GLY A 141 15.92 -6.35 -12.91
C GLY A 141 14.69 -6.45 -13.82
N GLN A 142 14.92 -6.61 -15.13
CA GLN A 142 13.82 -6.68 -16.12
C GLN A 142 12.85 -7.86 -15.92
N HIS A 143 13.30 -8.90 -15.20
CA HIS A 143 12.55 -10.12 -14.96
C HIS A 143 12.18 -10.32 -13.48
N GLY A 144 12.25 -9.25 -12.68
CA GLY A 144 12.10 -9.31 -11.23
C GLY A 144 13.44 -9.62 -10.53
N ARG A 145 13.34 -10.09 -9.29
CA ARG A 145 14.50 -10.51 -8.48
C ARG A 145 14.96 -11.91 -8.90
N ASP A 146 16.27 -12.13 -8.96
CA ASP A 146 16.84 -13.41 -9.41
C ASP A 146 17.46 -14.22 -8.26
N GLY A 147 17.34 -13.72 -7.02
CA GLY A 147 17.89 -14.33 -5.81
C GLY A 147 19.38 -14.07 -5.62
N LYS A 148 20.03 -13.32 -6.51
CA LYS A 148 21.40 -12.83 -6.34
C LYS A 148 21.39 -11.35 -5.98
N VAL A 149 22.41 -10.92 -5.27
CA VAL A 149 22.52 -9.52 -4.83
C VAL A 149 23.39 -8.68 -5.78
N GLU A 150 22.92 -7.47 -6.06
CA GLU A 150 23.73 -6.35 -6.49
C GLU A 150 24.45 -5.70 -5.30
N ILE A 151 25.56 -5.04 -5.61
CA ILE A 151 26.27 -4.19 -4.64
C ILE A 151 26.26 -2.76 -5.17
N ALA A 152 25.63 -1.85 -4.42
CA ALA A 152 25.73 -0.41 -4.66
C ALA A 152 26.85 0.17 -3.81
N LEU A 153 27.85 0.76 -4.47
CA LEU A 153 29.04 1.34 -3.86
C LEU A 153 28.94 2.86 -3.90
N TRP A 154 28.88 3.49 -2.73
CA TRP A 154 28.96 4.92 -2.55
C TRP A 154 30.41 5.30 -2.25
N THR A 155 31.09 5.91 -3.20
CA THR A 155 32.49 6.31 -3.09
C THR A 155 32.57 7.82 -2.90
N HIS A 156 33.06 8.28 -1.75
CA HIS A 156 33.23 9.70 -1.49
C HIS A 156 34.13 10.34 -2.56
N ASP A 157 33.71 11.51 -3.05
CA ASP A 157 34.43 12.27 -4.07
C ASP A 157 34.85 13.65 -3.54
N THR A 158 33.88 14.51 -3.20
CA THR A 158 34.15 15.86 -2.68
C THR A 158 32.97 16.39 -1.88
N GLY A 159 33.23 17.19 -0.83
CA GLY A 159 32.16 17.67 0.06
C GLY A 159 31.33 16.51 0.64
N GLU A 160 30.01 16.56 0.48
CA GLU A 160 29.09 15.45 0.77
C GLU A 160 28.69 14.69 -0.51
N ALA A 161 29.47 14.78 -1.59
CA ALA A 161 29.19 14.06 -2.83
C ALA A 161 29.88 12.70 -2.88
N TYR A 162 29.13 11.72 -3.37
CA TYR A 162 29.53 10.33 -3.56
C TYR A 162 29.24 9.89 -5.00
N ARG A 163 30.23 9.32 -5.68
CA ARG A 163 29.96 8.53 -6.88
C ARG A 163 29.27 7.23 -6.48
N VAL A 164 28.16 6.92 -7.14
CA VAL A 164 27.37 5.71 -6.87
C VAL A 164 27.46 4.77 -8.07
N ASP A 165 28.07 3.60 -7.84
CA ASP A 165 28.22 2.55 -8.84
C ASP A 165 27.46 1.30 -8.38
N ILE A 166 26.61 0.72 -9.24
CA ILE A 166 25.93 -0.55 -8.96
C ILE A 166 26.53 -1.64 -9.82
N ILE A 167 27.00 -2.70 -9.17
CA ILE A 167 27.69 -3.82 -9.81
C ILE A 167 27.03 -5.15 -9.43
N ARG A 168 27.14 -6.12 -10.34
CA ARG A 168 26.72 -7.51 -10.12
C ARG A 168 27.74 -8.50 -10.62
N TRP A 169 27.66 -9.72 -10.11
CA TRP A 169 28.39 -10.86 -10.64
C TRP A 169 27.59 -11.53 -11.77
N GLN A 170 28.14 -11.52 -12.97
CA GLN A 170 27.50 -12.14 -14.14
C GLN A 170 28.54 -12.87 -14.99
N ASN A 171 28.27 -14.14 -15.31
CA ASN A 171 29.13 -14.97 -16.17
C ASN A 171 30.60 -15.01 -15.73
N GLY A 172 30.84 -15.14 -14.42
CA GLY A 172 32.19 -15.28 -13.86
C GLY A 172 32.99 -13.98 -13.72
N LYS A 173 32.34 -12.81 -13.87
CA LYS A 173 32.99 -11.51 -13.73
C LYS A 173 32.04 -10.47 -13.14
N TRP A 174 32.61 -9.37 -12.64
CA TRP A 174 31.86 -8.20 -12.20
C TRP A 174 31.51 -7.30 -13.40
N VAL A 175 30.27 -6.85 -13.46
CA VAL A 175 29.77 -5.92 -14.49
C VAL A 175 28.88 -4.85 -13.87
N PRO A 176 28.75 -3.66 -14.48
CA PRO A 176 27.74 -2.69 -14.10
C PRO A 176 26.32 -3.26 -14.25
N ALA A 177 25.45 -3.03 -13.28
CA ALA A 177 24.07 -3.48 -13.27
C ALA A 177 23.13 -2.35 -13.74
N THR A 178 23.18 -1.98 -15.02
CA THR A 178 22.45 -0.79 -15.53
C THR A 178 20.94 -0.99 -15.60
N ASP A 179 20.47 -2.22 -15.74
CA ASP A 179 19.05 -2.58 -15.81
C ASP A 179 18.28 -2.35 -14.51
N VAL A 180 18.97 -2.22 -13.37
CA VAL A 180 18.36 -1.94 -12.06
C VAL A 180 18.43 -0.46 -11.69
N TYR A 181 18.96 0.41 -12.56
CA TYR A 181 19.14 1.82 -12.22
C TYR A 181 17.80 2.53 -11.93
N MET A 182 16.73 2.20 -12.67
CA MET A 182 15.40 2.77 -12.41
C MET A 182 14.84 2.40 -11.03
N TYR A 183 15.30 1.29 -10.44
CA TYR A 183 14.94 0.92 -9.08
C TYR A 183 15.75 1.68 -8.03
N TYR A 184 17.08 1.75 -8.21
CA TYR A 184 17.97 2.24 -7.16
C TYR A 184 18.27 3.74 -7.23
N PHE A 185 18.44 4.32 -8.42
CA PHE A 185 18.80 5.73 -8.57
C PHE A 185 17.75 6.75 -8.11
N PRO A 186 16.42 6.47 -8.01
CA PRO A 186 15.50 7.39 -7.36
C PRO A 186 15.92 7.78 -5.93
N LYS A 187 16.49 6.83 -5.17
CA LYS A 187 17.08 7.09 -3.84
C LYS A 187 18.28 8.05 -3.93
N VAL A 188 19.15 7.85 -4.92
CA VAL A 188 20.34 8.69 -5.16
C VAL A 188 19.93 10.11 -5.59
N VAL A 189 18.90 10.23 -6.43
CA VAL A 189 18.32 11.51 -6.84
C VAL A 189 17.85 12.27 -5.62
N GLN A 190 17.06 11.63 -4.74
CA GLN A 190 16.56 12.27 -3.52
C GLN A 190 17.70 12.83 -2.65
N TYR A 191 18.78 12.06 -2.48
CA TYR A 191 19.96 12.48 -1.74
C TYR A 191 20.56 13.79 -2.31
N TYR A 192 20.76 13.86 -3.63
CA TYR A 192 21.32 15.04 -4.27
C TYR A 192 20.34 16.21 -4.41
N GLU A 193 19.04 15.96 -4.45
CA GLU A 193 18.04 17.02 -4.37
C GLU A 193 18.11 17.73 -3.02
N GLN A 194 18.27 17.00 -1.93
CA GLN A 194 18.48 17.60 -0.60
C GLN A 194 19.76 18.43 -0.55
N LEU A 195 20.87 17.93 -1.12
CA LEU A 195 22.15 18.65 -1.13
C LEU A 195 22.11 19.92 -1.99
N THR A 196 21.54 19.86 -3.20
CA THR A 196 21.40 21.04 -4.07
C THR A 196 20.42 22.08 -3.50
N GLN A 197 19.47 21.68 -2.66
CA GLN A 197 18.62 22.61 -1.92
C GLN A 197 19.36 23.34 -0.80
N HIS A 198 20.17 22.62 -0.02
CA HIS A 198 20.95 23.21 1.08
C HIS A 198 22.16 24.00 0.59
N TYR A 199 22.74 23.58 -0.52
CA TYR A 199 23.99 24.09 -1.07
C TYR A 199 23.83 24.39 -2.58
N PRO A 200 22.93 25.33 -2.97
CA PRO A 200 22.59 25.56 -4.37
C PRO A 200 23.72 26.14 -5.21
N ASP A 201 24.75 26.71 -4.58
CA ASP A 201 25.89 27.33 -5.26
C ASP A 201 27.06 26.36 -5.50
N TYR A 202 26.92 25.09 -5.10
CA TYR A 202 27.96 24.08 -5.21
C TYR A 202 27.75 23.25 -6.49
N THR A 203 28.55 23.54 -7.51
CA THR A 203 28.44 22.94 -8.86
C THR A 203 28.44 21.40 -8.87
N PHE A 204 29.23 20.77 -7.99
CA PHE A 204 29.38 19.32 -7.98
C PHE A 204 28.10 18.59 -7.55
N TYR A 205 27.30 19.16 -6.65
CA TYR A 205 25.99 18.58 -6.31
C TYR A 205 25.02 18.61 -7.49
N TRP A 206 25.08 19.65 -8.33
CA TRP A 206 24.26 19.72 -9.54
C TRP A 206 24.69 18.71 -10.60
N TYR A 207 26.00 18.45 -10.74
CA TYR A 207 26.50 17.38 -11.60
C TYR A 207 25.99 16.01 -11.13
N TYR A 208 26.18 15.69 -9.85
CA TYR A 208 25.76 14.40 -9.32
C TYR A 208 24.24 14.23 -9.32
N LEU A 209 23.49 15.32 -9.12
CA LEU A 209 22.04 15.31 -9.33
C LEU A 209 21.69 15.00 -10.79
N ALA A 210 22.36 15.64 -11.75
CA ALA A 210 22.11 15.40 -13.16
C ALA A 210 22.45 13.97 -13.61
N ASP A 211 23.59 13.42 -13.17
CA ASP A 211 23.97 12.02 -13.44
C ASP A 211 23.00 11.04 -12.78
N ALA A 212 22.61 11.29 -11.53
CA ALA A 212 21.64 10.44 -10.83
C ALA A 212 20.26 10.47 -11.51
N GLN A 213 19.79 11.66 -11.91
CA GLN A 213 18.53 11.82 -12.63
C GLN A 213 18.59 11.13 -14.00
N TYR A 214 19.70 11.27 -14.73
CA TYR A 214 19.88 10.59 -16.01
C TYR A 214 19.78 9.06 -15.84
N ARG A 215 20.51 8.49 -14.86
CA ARG A 215 20.49 7.05 -14.56
C ARG A 215 19.14 6.57 -14.03
N ALA A 216 18.39 7.42 -13.35
CA ALA A 216 17.01 7.14 -12.93
C ALA A 216 15.98 7.23 -14.08
N GLY A 217 16.38 7.59 -15.30
CA GLY A 217 15.47 7.80 -16.44
C GLY A 217 14.73 9.14 -16.41
N LEU A 218 15.12 10.08 -15.54
CA LEU A 218 14.54 11.42 -15.39
C LEU A 218 15.07 12.42 -16.40
N LEU A 219 14.92 12.13 -17.69
CA LEU A 219 15.61 12.89 -18.74
C LEU A 219 15.32 14.41 -18.74
N PRO A 220 14.07 14.89 -18.56
CA PRO A 220 13.81 16.33 -18.49
C PRO A 220 14.45 17.01 -17.27
N ALA A 221 14.38 16.37 -16.08
CA ALA A 221 14.99 16.91 -14.87
C ALA A 221 16.52 16.89 -14.97
N ALA A 222 17.10 15.80 -15.48
CA ALA A 222 18.53 15.67 -15.74
C ALA A 222 19.02 16.77 -16.69
N GLN A 223 18.23 17.11 -17.72
CA GLN A 223 18.53 18.20 -18.64
C GLN A 223 18.58 19.56 -17.91
N ILE A 224 17.63 19.83 -17.02
CA ILE A 224 17.62 21.07 -16.23
C ILE A 224 18.84 21.11 -15.30
N SER A 225 19.13 20.02 -14.59
CA SER A 225 20.23 19.94 -13.64
C SER A 225 21.60 20.06 -14.31
N VAL A 226 21.80 19.41 -15.47
CA VAL A 226 23.07 19.52 -16.22
C VAL A 226 23.25 20.91 -16.79
N GLN A 227 22.19 21.58 -17.26
CA GLN A 227 22.24 22.98 -17.70
C GLN A 227 22.56 23.92 -16.54
N LYS A 228 21.98 23.66 -15.36
CA LYS A 228 22.33 24.38 -14.14
C LYS A 228 23.81 24.17 -13.79
N ALA A 229 24.34 22.94 -13.86
CA ALA A 229 25.76 22.66 -13.65
C ALA A 229 26.67 23.40 -14.66
N LEU A 230 26.28 23.45 -15.95
CA LEU A 230 26.99 24.17 -17.01
C LEU A 230 26.97 25.70 -16.86
N SER A 231 26.01 26.24 -16.11
CA SER A 231 25.86 27.69 -15.91
C SER A 231 26.87 28.28 -14.91
N PHE A 232 27.55 27.44 -14.12
CA PHE A 232 28.58 27.90 -13.18
C PHE A 232 29.85 28.35 -13.91
N ASN A 233 30.54 29.34 -13.35
CA ASN A 233 31.81 29.86 -13.87
C ASN A 233 32.90 28.77 -13.87
N GLU A 234 32.93 27.95 -12.82
CA GLU A 234 33.81 26.79 -12.68
C GLU A 234 32.96 25.52 -12.61
N PRO A 235 32.61 24.91 -13.75
CA PRO A 235 31.77 23.72 -13.78
C PRO A 235 32.54 22.47 -13.33
N TYR A 236 31.89 21.62 -12.54
CA TYR A 236 32.39 20.31 -12.15
C TYR A 236 31.67 19.17 -12.90
N PRO A 237 32.34 18.06 -13.28
CA PRO A 237 33.77 17.79 -13.10
C PRO A 237 34.64 18.51 -14.14
N SER A 238 34.15 18.65 -15.38
CA SER A 238 34.67 19.59 -16.37
C SER A 238 33.54 20.03 -17.29
N ARG A 239 33.72 21.14 -18.01
CA ARG A 239 32.72 21.62 -18.98
C ARG A 239 32.48 20.58 -20.08
N GLU A 240 33.54 19.91 -20.57
CA GLU A 240 33.45 18.87 -21.58
C GLU A 240 32.65 17.65 -21.09
N ALA A 241 32.88 17.22 -19.85
CA ALA A 241 32.14 16.10 -19.26
C ALA A 241 30.64 16.41 -19.11
N LEU A 242 30.30 17.63 -18.68
CA LEU A 242 28.91 18.06 -18.60
C LEU A 242 28.24 18.18 -19.98
N LEU A 243 28.96 18.65 -21.00
CA LEU A 243 28.44 18.69 -22.37
C LEU A 243 28.20 17.29 -22.94
N GLU A 244 29.05 16.32 -22.62
CA GLU A 244 28.83 14.93 -23.03
C GLU A 244 27.64 14.31 -22.27
N LEU A 245 27.48 14.58 -20.97
CA LEU A 245 26.29 14.17 -20.21
C LEU A 245 25.01 14.82 -20.79
N GLU A 246 25.03 16.12 -21.09
CA GLU A 246 23.88 16.80 -21.71
C GLU A 246 23.53 16.20 -23.09
N LYS A 247 24.55 15.84 -23.87
CA LYS A 247 24.36 15.18 -25.17
C LYS A 247 23.77 13.78 -25.02
N GLN A 248 24.22 12.98 -24.05
CA GLN A 248 23.65 11.66 -23.74
C GLN A 248 22.18 11.79 -23.33
N ILE A 249 21.86 12.73 -22.44
CA ILE A 249 20.48 13.04 -22.02
C ILE A 249 19.62 13.40 -23.25
N LYS A 250 20.09 14.31 -24.12
CA LYS A 250 19.39 14.70 -25.36
C LYS A 250 19.18 13.55 -26.35
N GLN A 251 20.16 12.67 -26.49
CA GLN A 251 20.04 11.48 -27.35
C GLN A 251 19.01 10.49 -26.79
N SER A 252 19.03 10.24 -25.48
CA SER A 252 18.03 9.41 -24.81
C SER A 252 16.61 10.00 -24.91
N MET A 253 16.47 11.32 -24.96
CA MET A 253 15.15 11.96 -25.20
C MET A 253 14.65 11.82 -26.64
N GLY A 254 15.54 11.70 -27.63
CA GLY A 254 15.19 11.56 -29.06
C GLY A 254 15.07 10.12 -29.56
N GLY A 255 15.59 9.14 -28.82
CA GLY A 255 15.64 7.73 -29.19
C GLY A 255 14.45 6.92 -28.68
N SER A 256 13.37 6.86 -29.46
CA SER A 256 12.33 5.85 -29.26
C SER A 256 12.82 4.48 -29.74
N HIS A 257 13.71 3.80 -29.01
CA HIS A 257 13.93 2.33 -29.07
C HIS A 257 15.05 1.90 -28.12
N VAL A 258 14.74 1.82 -26.83
CA VAL A 258 15.31 0.80 -25.95
C VAL A 258 14.13 0.02 -25.41
N ARG A 259 14.15 -1.31 -25.50
CA ARG A 259 13.20 -2.18 -24.77
C ARG A 259 13.60 -2.11 -23.29
N GLU A 260 13.26 -1.01 -22.65
CA GLU A 260 13.34 -0.81 -21.21
C GLU A 260 12.07 -1.40 -20.59
N THR A 261 12.23 -2.21 -19.56
CA THR A 261 11.13 -2.58 -18.65
C THR A 261 10.53 -1.28 -18.12
N THR A 262 9.38 -0.91 -18.67
CA THR A 262 8.73 0.34 -18.33
C THR A 262 7.72 0.04 -17.24
N TRP A 263 7.87 0.67 -16.08
CA TRP A 263 6.86 0.60 -15.02
C TRP A 263 5.51 1.07 -15.55
N LEU A 264 4.46 0.38 -15.11
CA LEU A 264 3.09 0.62 -15.54
C LEU A 264 2.25 1.12 -14.36
N PHE A 265 1.36 2.06 -14.64
CA PHE A 265 0.53 2.74 -13.64
C PHE A 265 -0.94 2.57 -13.99
N PRO A 266 -1.80 2.16 -13.05
CA PRO A 266 -3.21 1.88 -13.34
C PRO A 266 -3.95 3.17 -13.69
N ILE A 267 -4.76 3.10 -14.74
CA ILE A 267 -5.61 4.19 -15.19
C ILE A 267 -7.04 3.68 -15.30
N SER A 268 -8.00 4.58 -15.12
CA SER A 268 -9.42 4.25 -15.12
C SER A 268 -10.21 5.11 -16.11
N VAL A 269 -11.19 4.51 -16.79
CA VAL A 269 -12.07 5.21 -17.73
C VAL A 269 -13.51 4.92 -17.37
N ARG A 270 -14.32 5.96 -17.23
CA ARG A 270 -15.77 5.87 -17.10
C ARG A 270 -16.37 5.56 -18.48
N THR A 271 -17.22 4.54 -18.54
CA THR A 271 -17.81 3.98 -19.77
C THR A 271 -19.29 3.64 -19.55
N ILE A 272 -19.96 3.18 -20.61
CA ILE A 272 -21.32 2.62 -20.56
C ILE A 272 -21.34 1.11 -20.23
N GLN A 273 -20.19 0.44 -20.17
CA GLN A 273 -20.07 -1.00 -19.94
C GLN A 273 -19.55 -1.22 -18.52
N GLY A 274 -20.43 -1.54 -17.58
CA GLY A 274 -20.08 -1.84 -16.19
C GLY A 274 -20.44 -3.26 -15.78
N THR A 275 -19.53 -3.92 -15.07
CA THR A 275 -19.73 -5.27 -14.50
C THR A 275 -20.53 -5.17 -13.19
N ARG A 276 -21.36 -6.18 -12.91
CA ARG A 276 -22.14 -6.32 -11.66
C ARG A 276 -21.35 -7.11 -10.61
N TRP A 277 -21.02 -6.52 -9.46
CA TRP A 277 -21.00 -7.25 -8.18
C TRP A 277 -21.02 -6.32 -6.94
N GLY A 278 -21.27 -6.91 -5.78
CA GLY A 278 -21.79 -6.29 -4.54
C GLY A 278 -20.94 -5.20 -3.87
N TYR A 279 -21.58 -4.55 -2.89
CA TYR A 279 -21.16 -3.44 -2.01
C TYR A 279 -19.73 -2.91 -2.21
N MET A 280 -19.47 -2.20 -3.32
CA MET A 280 -18.51 -1.10 -3.53
C MET A 280 -18.39 -0.76 -5.05
N ASP A 281 -19.40 -0.07 -5.58
CA ASP A 281 -19.35 1.25 -6.22
C ASP A 281 -18.36 1.56 -7.37
N ALA A 282 -18.14 0.67 -8.34
CA ALA A 282 -17.59 1.09 -9.65
C ALA A 282 -18.41 0.54 -10.82
N GLN A 283 -19.66 1.01 -10.97
CA GLN A 283 -20.52 0.64 -12.09
C GLN A 283 -20.12 1.44 -13.33
N GLY A 284 -19.42 0.80 -14.28
CA GLY A 284 -19.08 1.43 -15.57
C GLY A 284 -17.68 2.02 -15.65
N THR A 285 -16.83 1.82 -14.64
CA THR A 285 -15.41 2.11 -14.75
C THR A 285 -14.66 0.90 -15.29
N ARG A 286 -13.74 1.12 -16.24
CA ARG A 286 -12.81 0.12 -16.76
C ARG A 286 -11.39 0.55 -16.50
N TRP A 287 -10.54 -0.41 -16.19
CA TRP A 287 -9.16 -0.17 -15.82
C TRP A 287 -8.18 -0.69 -16.87
N GLY A 288 -7.09 0.04 -17.04
CA GLY A 288 -5.96 -0.27 -17.91
C GLY A 288 -4.67 0.22 -17.27
N TYR A 289 -3.60 0.30 -18.05
CA TYR A 289 -2.31 0.78 -17.57
C TYR A 289 -1.65 1.72 -18.57
N MET A 290 -0.96 2.73 -18.05
CA MET A 290 -0.10 3.62 -18.82
C MET A 290 1.35 3.52 -18.37
N ASP A 291 2.28 4.00 -19.19
CA ASP A 291 3.65 4.23 -18.73
C ASP A 291 3.82 5.60 -18.04
N ALA A 292 5.03 5.88 -17.56
CA ALA A 292 5.37 7.13 -16.88
C ALA A 292 5.19 8.39 -17.74
N GLN A 293 5.12 8.25 -19.07
CA GLN A 293 4.88 9.36 -20.00
C GLN A 293 3.39 9.54 -20.33
N GLY A 294 2.50 8.79 -19.68
CA GLY A 294 1.05 8.87 -19.90
C GLY A 294 0.59 8.10 -21.14
N ARG A 295 1.45 7.31 -21.79
CA ARG A 295 1.05 6.51 -22.96
C ARG A 295 0.34 5.26 -22.47
N ILE A 296 -0.88 5.03 -22.94
CA ILE A 296 -1.64 3.82 -22.65
C ILE A 296 -0.87 2.61 -23.20
N ARG A 297 -0.58 1.65 -22.33
CA ARG A 297 0.11 0.38 -22.65
C ARG A 297 -0.84 -0.81 -22.59
N LEU A 298 -1.82 -0.75 -21.71
CA LEU A 298 -2.91 -1.71 -21.62
C LEU A 298 -4.22 -0.94 -21.65
N GLU A 299 -5.03 -1.23 -22.66
CA GLU A 299 -6.32 -0.57 -22.86
C GLU A 299 -7.25 -0.79 -21.66
N PRO A 300 -8.06 0.20 -21.27
CA PRO A 300 -8.99 0.07 -20.16
C PRO A 300 -10.13 -0.92 -20.44
N VAL A 301 -9.90 -2.20 -20.17
CA VAL A 301 -10.86 -3.31 -20.37
C VAL A 301 -11.03 -4.18 -19.12
N LEU A 302 -10.25 -3.93 -18.07
CA LEU A 302 -10.30 -4.67 -16.81
C LEU A 302 -11.43 -4.12 -15.93
N ASP A 303 -11.96 -4.96 -15.05
CA ASP A 303 -12.92 -4.55 -14.03
C ASP A 303 -12.22 -3.81 -12.88
N ASP A 304 -11.00 -4.20 -12.54
CA ASP A 304 -10.14 -3.56 -11.53
C ASP A 304 -8.65 -3.79 -11.85
N ALA A 305 -7.78 -2.89 -11.42
CA ALA A 305 -6.34 -2.94 -11.65
C ALA A 305 -5.57 -2.33 -10.47
N ARG A 306 -4.78 -3.15 -9.78
CA ARG A 306 -3.90 -2.66 -8.69
C ARG A 306 -2.57 -2.15 -9.25
N ASP A 307 -1.86 -1.38 -8.41
CA ASP A 307 -0.50 -0.92 -8.71
C ASP A 307 0.45 -2.12 -8.89
N PHE A 308 1.44 -1.95 -9.76
CA PHE A 308 2.55 -2.90 -9.87
C PHE A 308 3.40 -2.86 -8.59
N GLN A 309 3.65 -4.04 -8.03
CA GLN A 309 4.51 -4.20 -6.86
C GLN A 309 5.98 -4.25 -7.27
N ALA A 310 6.89 -4.16 -6.29
CA ALA A 310 8.34 -4.15 -6.53
C ALA A 310 8.87 -5.39 -7.29
N ASN A 311 8.14 -6.51 -7.28
CA ASN A 311 8.44 -7.72 -8.04
C ASN A 311 7.98 -7.66 -9.52
N GLY A 312 7.38 -6.56 -9.98
CA GLY A 312 6.91 -6.39 -11.35
C GLY A 312 5.59 -7.10 -11.65
N LEU A 313 4.82 -7.48 -10.63
CA LEU A 313 3.50 -8.09 -10.75
C LEU A 313 2.39 -7.14 -10.30
N ALA A 314 1.23 -7.25 -10.93
CA ALA A 314 0.01 -6.56 -10.51
C ALA A 314 -1.18 -7.52 -10.49
N VAL A 315 -2.02 -7.41 -9.46
CA VAL A 315 -3.30 -8.09 -9.39
C VAL A 315 -4.33 -7.30 -10.20
N VAL A 316 -5.06 -8.00 -11.06
CA VAL A 316 -6.11 -7.43 -11.92
C VAL A 316 -7.39 -8.25 -11.83
N VAL A 317 -8.54 -7.62 -12.04
CA VAL A 317 -9.83 -8.29 -12.11
C VAL A 317 -10.39 -8.18 -13.52
N LYS A 318 -10.88 -9.28 -14.06
CA LYS A 318 -11.57 -9.34 -15.34
C LYS A 318 -12.70 -10.36 -15.28
N ASP A 319 -13.86 -9.97 -15.79
CA ASP A 319 -15.09 -10.76 -15.77
C ASP A 319 -15.45 -11.24 -14.34
N GLY A 320 -15.21 -10.37 -13.35
CA GLY A 320 -15.45 -10.63 -11.93
C GLY A 320 -14.49 -11.61 -11.26
N LYS A 321 -13.39 -12.00 -11.91
CA LYS A 321 -12.35 -12.88 -11.34
C LYS A 321 -11.00 -12.21 -11.30
N ALA A 322 -10.23 -12.48 -10.25
CA ALA A 322 -8.89 -11.97 -10.04
C ALA A 322 -7.83 -12.86 -10.69
N GLY A 323 -6.83 -12.22 -11.30
CA GLY A 323 -5.62 -12.81 -11.87
C GLY A 323 -4.40 -11.92 -11.63
N VAL A 324 -3.25 -12.28 -12.19
CA VAL A 324 -1.98 -11.56 -12.03
C VAL A 324 -1.35 -11.33 -13.40
N ILE A 325 -0.89 -10.10 -13.65
CA ILE A 325 -0.16 -9.74 -14.86
C ILE A 325 1.27 -9.28 -14.54
N ASN A 326 2.17 -9.43 -15.51
CA ASN A 326 3.52 -8.86 -15.47
C ASN A 326 3.57 -7.47 -16.13
N LEU A 327 4.73 -6.81 -16.09
CA LEU A 327 4.97 -5.48 -16.70
C LEU A 327 4.75 -5.42 -18.23
N ASN A 328 4.66 -6.56 -18.92
CA ASN A 328 4.29 -6.62 -20.34
C ASN A 328 2.77 -6.75 -20.55
N GLY A 329 1.99 -6.74 -19.45
CA GLY A 329 0.54 -6.98 -19.45
C GLY A 329 0.13 -8.41 -19.75
N GLN A 330 1.06 -9.36 -19.67
CA GLN A 330 0.78 -10.77 -19.89
C GLN A 330 0.33 -11.40 -18.57
N TYR A 331 -0.73 -12.21 -18.62
CA TYR A 331 -1.18 -12.96 -17.45
C TYR A 331 -0.12 -13.99 -17.03
N VAL A 332 0.36 -13.84 -15.80
CA VAL A 332 1.08 -14.88 -15.05
C VAL A 332 0.08 -15.84 -14.43
N VAL A 333 -1.00 -15.30 -13.88
CA VAL A 333 -2.15 -16.06 -13.37
C VAL A 333 -3.40 -15.59 -14.10
N GLN A 334 -4.11 -16.53 -14.73
CA GLN A 334 -5.38 -16.22 -15.41
C GLN A 334 -6.45 -15.75 -14.40
N PRO A 335 -7.40 -14.88 -14.80
CA PRO A 335 -8.52 -14.47 -13.95
C PRO A 335 -9.44 -15.64 -13.58
N VAL A 336 -9.16 -16.30 -12.45
CA VAL A 336 -9.90 -17.50 -12.01
C VAL A 336 -10.28 -17.48 -10.53
N TYR A 337 -9.63 -16.64 -9.73
CA TYR A 337 -9.87 -16.54 -8.29
C TYR A 337 -10.96 -15.51 -7.98
N ASP A 338 -11.63 -15.65 -6.84
CA ASP A 338 -12.55 -14.63 -6.34
C ASP A 338 -11.77 -13.39 -5.88
N SER A 339 -10.60 -13.58 -5.27
CA SER A 339 -9.66 -12.50 -4.97
C SER A 339 -8.23 -13.01 -4.82
N ILE A 340 -7.28 -12.08 -4.95
CA ILE A 340 -5.85 -12.30 -4.72
C ILE A 340 -5.34 -11.14 -3.85
N ASN A 341 -4.67 -11.44 -2.74
CA ASN A 341 -3.98 -10.44 -1.92
C ASN A 341 -2.68 -9.99 -2.59
N SER A 342 -2.15 -8.83 -2.18
CA SER A 342 -0.82 -8.39 -2.62
C SER A 342 0.27 -9.40 -2.25
N PHE A 343 1.31 -9.48 -3.08
CA PHE A 343 2.49 -10.30 -2.79
C PHE A 343 3.28 -9.70 -1.63
N GLU A 344 3.47 -10.48 -0.57
CA GLU A 344 4.28 -10.15 0.61
C GLU A 344 5.28 -11.29 0.81
N GLU A 345 6.57 -10.97 0.92
CA GLU A 345 7.65 -11.97 1.02
C GLU A 345 7.55 -13.05 -0.08
N ASP A 346 7.34 -12.58 -1.32
CA ASP A 346 7.23 -13.37 -2.55
C ASP A 346 6.03 -14.36 -2.55
N ARG A 347 5.01 -14.13 -1.70
CA ARG A 347 3.80 -14.96 -1.61
C ARG A 347 2.53 -14.15 -1.66
N ALA A 348 1.51 -14.69 -2.32
CA ALA A 348 0.17 -14.14 -2.30
C ALA A 348 -0.85 -15.16 -1.78
N ILE A 349 -1.90 -14.65 -1.15
CA ILE A 349 -3.05 -15.45 -0.72
C ILE A 349 -4.14 -15.31 -1.77
N VAL A 350 -4.65 -16.44 -2.26
CA VAL A 350 -5.76 -16.51 -3.22
C VAL A 350 -6.99 -17.10 -2.56
N ILE A 351 -8.16 -16.62 -2.97
CA ILE A 351 -9.45 -17.05 -2.44
C ILE A 351 -10.30 -17.57 -3.60
N ASP A 352 -10.90 -18.73 -3.43
CA ASP A 352 -11.97 -19.22 -4.28
C ASP A 352 -13.04 -19.97 -3.45
N ALA A 353 -14.00 -20.61 -4.12
CA ALA A 353 -15.08 -21.36 -3.49
C ALA A 353 -14.62 -22.48 -2.53
N GLN A 354 -13.35 -22.93 -2.60
CA GLN A 354 -12.80 -23.93 -1.67
C GLN A 354 -12.22 -23.30 -0.39
N GLY A 355 -11.94 -21.99 -0.41
CA GLY A 355 -11.28 -21.25 0.66
C GLY A 355 -9.94 -20.63 0.25
N PHE A 356 -9.13 -20.30 1.24
CA PHE A 356 -7.85 -19.62 1.12
C PHE A 356 -6.74 -20.60 0.75
N LYS A 357 -5.88 -20.22 -0.19
CA LYS A 357 -4.67 -20.95 -0.60
C LYS A 357 -3.51 -19.96 -0.75
N MET A 358 -2.28 -20.47 -0.68
CA MET A 358 -1.06 -19.66 -0.92
C MET A 358 -0.49 -19.98 -2.30
N ILE A 359 -0.04 -18.96 -3.03
CA ILE A 359 0.68 -19.10 -4.30
C ILE A 359 2.05 -18.43 -4.24
N ASP A 360 2.97 -18.89 -5.09
CA ASP A 360 4.21 -18.17 -5.44
C ASP A 360 3.97 -17.11 -6.54
N GLU A 361 5.02 -16.37 -6.89
CA GLU A 361 5.01 -15.33 -7.94
C GLU A 361 4.74 -15.87 -9.35
N GLN A 362 4.91 -17.18 -9.56
CA GLN A 362 4.61 -17.86 -10.82
C GLN A 362 3.17 -18.40 -10.85
N GLY A 363 2.43 -18.26 -9.74
CA GLY A 363 1.05 -18.71 -9.61
C GLY A 363 0.89 -20.17 -9.19
N HIS A 364 1.97 -20.86 -8.80
CA HIS A 364 1.86 -22.23 -8.31
C HIS A 364 1.26 -22.23 -6.91
N VAL A 365 0.21 -23.04 -6.71
CA VAL A 365 -0.38 -23.26 -5.39
C VAL A 365 0.58 -24.08 -4.52
N LEU A 366 0.95 -23.52 -3.37
CA LEU A 366 1.93 -24.10 -2.44
C LEU A 366 1.26 -24.89 -1.29
N THR A 367 0.07 -24.47 -0.87
CA THR A 367 -0.67 -25.16 0.20
C THR A 367 -1.23 -26.48 -0.28
N LYS A 368 -1.15 -27.52 0.57
CA LYS A 368 -1.64 -28.88 0.26
C LYS A 368 -3.17 -29.01 0.29
N ARG A 369 -3.86 -28.03 0.86
CA ARG A 369 -5.32 -27.94 0.98
C ARG A 369 -5.76 -26.47 0.98
N ALA A 370 -7.06 -26.23 0.87
CA ALA A 370 -7.66 -24.93 1.15
C ALA A 370 -7.93 -24.78 2.65
N TYR A 371 -7.88 -23.55 3.14
CA TYR A 371 -8.09 -23.18 4.54
C TYR A 371 -9.28 -22.22 4.67
N PRO A 372 -9.98 -22.18 5.80
CA PRO A 372 -10.98 -21.16 6.08
C PRO A 372 -10.42 -19.73 6.01
N PHE A 373 -9.14 -19.56 6.38
CA PHE A 373 -8.43 -18.28 6.35
C PHE A 373 -6.91 -18.49 6.39
N ILE A 374 -6.18 -17.63 5.68
CA ILE A 374 -4.74 -17.46 5.77
C ILE A 374 -4.45 -15.95 5.72
N ALA A 375 -3.63 -15.46 6.64
CA ALA A 375 -3.11 -14.09 6.61
C ALA A 375 -1.95 -13.96 5.61
N ASN A 376 -1.56 -12.73 5.27
CA ASN A 376 -0.37 -12.52 4.44
C ASN A 376 0.90 -13.01 5.17
N MET A 377 1.95 -13.30 4.40
CA MET A 377 3.25 -13.66 4.97
C MET A 377 3.83 -12.48 5.74
N LYS A 378 4.27 -12.73 6.98
CA LYS A 378 5.00 -11.78 7.82
C LYS A 378 6.13 -12.51 8.55
N ASP A 379 7.33 -12.02 8.36
CA ASP A 379 8.57 -12.51 8.95
C ASP A 379 8.77 -14.04 8.76
N GLY A 380 8.48 -14.50 7.54
CA GLY A 380 8.61 -15.89 7.08
C GLY A 380 7.50 -16.83 7.56
N ARG A 381 6.41 -16.33 8.13
CA ARG A 381 5.25 -17.12 8.57
C ARG A 381 3.93 -16.50 8.14
N ALA A 382 2.96 -17.34 7.78
CA ALA A 382 1.59 -16.92 7.51
C ALA A 382 0.66 -17.54 8.55
N LEU A 383 -0.07 -16.71 9.29
CA LEU A 383 -1.07 -17.15 10.25
C LEU A 383 -2.24 -17.83 9.53
N PHE A 384 -2.73 -18.94 10.04
CA PHE A 384 -3.98 -19.56 9.57
C PHE A 384 -4.84 -19.98 10.77
N TYR A 385 -6.14 -20.18 10.55
CA TYR A 385 -6.96 -20.91 11.51
C TYR A 385 -7.65 -22.13 10.87
N ASP A 386 -7.90 -23.13 11.71
CA ASP A 386 -8.61 -24.35 11.35
C ASP A 386 -9.86 -24.51 12.23
N THR A 387 -10.93 -25.03 11.66
CA THR A 387 -12.21 -25.34 12.31
C THR A 387 -12.50 -26.85 12.36
N SER A 388 -11.68 -27.69 11.72
CA SER A 388 -11.89 -29.14 11.59
C SER A 388 -11.79 -29.94 12.91
N GLY A 389 -11.29 -29.32 13.99
CA GLY A 389 -11.29 -29.89 15.34
C GLY A 389 -12.57 -29.66 16.15
N ALA A 390 -13.55 -28.94 15.60
CA ALA A 390 -14.82 -28.65 16.26
C ALA A 390 -15.67 -29.92 16.44
N GLN A 391 -16.05 -30.21 17.68
CA GLN A 391 -17.15 -31.15 17.97
C GLN A 391 -18.48 -30.49 17.56
N ALA A 392 -19.47 -31.30 17.16
CA ALA A 392 -20.79 -30.81 16.76
C ALA A 392 -21.37 -29.86 17.83
N GLY A 393 -21.48 -28.57 17.49
CA GLY A 393 -22.03 -27.53 18.36
C GLY A 393 -21.03 -26.55 19.00
N GLY A 394 -19.73 -26.57 18.65
CA GLY A 394 -18.77 -25.58 19.15
C GLY A 394 -17.81 -25.05 18.09
N ASP A 395 -17.99 -23.79 17.67
CA ASP A 395 -17.06 -23.04 16.82
C ASP A 395 -15.83 -22.62 17.64
N VAL A 396 -14.85 -23.50 17.80
CA VAL A 396 -13.55 -23.09 18.36
C VAL A 396 -12.46 -23.21 17.31
N SER A 397 -12.29 -22.13 16.55
CA SER A 397 -11.14 -21.94 15.68
C SER A 397 -9.84 -22.09 16.47
N ARG A 398 -8.84 -22.74 15.87
CA ARG A 398 -7.49 -22.83 16.41
C ARG A 398 -6.50 -22.25 15.42
N TYR A 399 -5.56 -21.48 15.92
CA TYR A 399 -4.57 -20.79 15.11
C TYR A 399 -3.24 -21.54 15.05
N GLY A 400 -2.62 -21.50 13.87
CA GLY A 400 -1.32 -22.07 13.57
C GLY A 400 -0.59 -21.23 12.52
N TYR A 401 0.57 -21.70 12.04
CA TYR A 401 1.40 -20.97 11.09
C TYR A 401 1.94 -21.86 9.97
N LEU A 402 1.85 -21.33 8.75
CA LEU A 402 2.43 -21.87 7.53
C LEU A 402 3.83 -21.26 7.29
N ASP A 403 4.73 -22.01 6.65
CA ASP A 403 5.92 -21.45 6.02
C ASP A 403 5.67 -20.97 4.58
N ALA A 404 6.69 -20.38 3.96
CA ALA A 404 6.66 -19.95 2.56
C ALA A 404 6.58 -21.11 1.55
N ALA A 405 6.66 -22.36 1.96
CA ALA A 405 6.38 -23.51 1.10
C ALA A 405 4.95 -24.06 1.32
N GLY A 406 4.12 -23.36 2.09
CA GLY A 406 2.75 -23.75 2.38
C GLY A 406 2.63 -24.93 3.36
N ASN A 407 3.69 -25.28 4.09
CA ASN A 407 3.65 -26.34 5.11
C ASN A 407 3.26 -25.77 6.47
N GLU A 408 2.39 -26.49 7.19
CA GLU A 408 2.08 -26.22 8.60
C GLU A 408 3.29 -26.52 9.50
N VAL A 409 4.14 -25.52 9.73
CA VAL A 409 5.26 -25.62 10.67
C VAL A 409 4.76 -25.64 12.10
N ILE A 410 3.73 -24.84 12.38
CA ILE A 410 3.05 -24.84 13.68
C ILE A 410 1.60 -25.19 13.42
N ARG A 411 1.19 -26.37 13.84
CA ARG A 411 -0.21 -26.82 13.70
C ARG A 411 -1.16 -25.93 14.47
N ALA A 412 -2.40 -25.86 13.99
CA ALA A 412 -3.48 -25.15 14.66
C ALA A 412 -3.70 -25.67 16.09
N GLN A 413 -3.34 -24.87 17.09
CA GLN A 413 -3.45 -25.25 18.50
C GLN A 413 -3.71 -24.07 19.45
N PHE A 414 -3.53 -22.83 19.01
CA PHE A 414 -3.69 -21.64 19.84
C PHE A 414 -5.12 -21.09 19.78
N VAL A 415 -5.57 -20.47 20.87
CA VAL A 415 -6.89 -19.80 20.95
C VAL A 415 -6.93 -18.55 20.07
N SER A 416 -5.84 -17.78 20.09
CA SER A 416 -5.59 -16.62 19.22
C SER A 416 -4.09 -16.47 19.02
N ALA A 417 -3.69 -15.69 18.02
CA ALA A 417 -2.30 -15.55 17.62
C ALA A 417 -2.08 -14.25 16.84
N TYR A 418 -0.93 -13.61 17.07
CA TYR A 418 -0.47 -12.44 16.32
C TYR A 418 0.52 -12.84 15.21
N ASP A 419 0.74 -11.95 14.25
CA ASP A 419 1.75 -12.14 13.21
C ASP A 419 3.16 -12.22 13.80
N PHE A 420 4.07 -12.85 13.05
CA PHE A 420 5.48 -12.88 13.42
C PHE A 420 6.13 -11.52 13.14
N SER A 421 6.99 -11.11 14.07
CA SER A 421 7.89 -9.95 13.96
C SER A 421 9.20 -10.28 14.69
N ASP A 422 10.35 -9.93 14.12
CA ASP A 422 11.68 -10.20 14.68
C ASP A 422 11.89 -11.68 15.13
N GLY A 423 11.36 -12.62 14.35
CA GLY A 423 11.47 -14.05 14.57
C GLY A 423 10.53 -14.62 15.64
N LYS A 424 9.62 -13.81 16.18
CA LYS A 424 8.77 -14.18 17.33
C LYS A 424 7.31 -13.81 17.09
N ALA A 425 6.42 -14.52 17.76
CA ALA A 425 5.00 -14.19 17.78
C ALA A 425 4.41 -14.41 19.17
N VAL A 426 3.39 -13.63 19.49
CA VAL A 426 2.60 -13.79 20.72
C VAL A 426 1.37 -14.60 20.39
N VAL A 427 1.12 -15.63 21.19
CA VAL A 427 0.00 -16.57 21.01
C VAL A 427 -0.74 -16.75 22.33
N GLN A 428 -2.05 -16.91 22.26
CA GLN A 428 -2.87 -17.26 23.42
C GLN A 428 -3.00 -18.78 23.51
N ILE A 429 -2.52 -19.33 24.63
CA ILE A 429 -2.56 -20.77 24.89
C ILE A 429 -3.95 -21.17 25.40
N LYS A 430 -4.48 -20.40 26.36
CA LYS A 430 -5.82 -20.55 26.95
C LYS A 430 -6.21 -19.24 27.64
N ASP A 431 -7.38 -19.21 28.28
CA ASP A 431 -7.83 -18.06 29.05
C ASP A 431 -6.78 -17.63 30.07
N ASN A 432 -6.46 -16.33 30.05
CA ASN A 432 -5.45 -15.68 30.90
C ASN A 432 -4.03 -16.29 30.80
N GLU A 433 -3.68 -16.94 29.69
CA GLU A 433 -2.34 -17.49 29.49
C GLU A 433 -1.87 -17.29 28.03
N PHE A 434 -0.87 -16.44 27.87
CA PHE A 434 -0.19 -16.15 26.60
C PHE A 434 1.23 -16.71 26.59
N ALA A 435 1.82 -16.86 25.42
CA ALA A 435 3.21 -17.25 25.26
C ALA A 435 3.85 -16.46 24.12
N LEU A 436 5.16 -16.22 24.26
CA LEU A 436 6.01 -15.80 23.16
C LEU A 436 6.65 -17.05 22.56
N ILE A 437 6.53 -17.22 21.24
CA ILE A 437 7.05 -18.38 20.52
C ILE A 437 8.07 -17.94 19.45
N ASP A 438 9.00 -18.84 19.12
CA ASP A 438 9.87 -18.68 17.95
C ASP A 438 9.19 -19.20 16.66
N ARG A 439 9.84 -19.01 15.51
CA ARG A 439 9.34 -19.46 14.20
C ARG A 439 9.09 -20.97 14.08
N ASN A 440 9.62 -21.79 15.00
CA ASN A 440 9.40 -23.24 15.03
C ASN A 440 8.29 -23.63 16.03
N GLY A 441 7.68 -22.67 16.71
CA GLY A 441 6.67 -22.88 17.74
C GLY A 441 7.26 -23.24 19.10
N ASN A 442 8.58 -23.12 19.29
CA ASN A 442 9.17 -23.29 20.61
C ASN A 442 8.75 -22.13 21.51
N ARG A 443 8.24 -22.46 22.70
CA ARG A 443 7.87 -21.44 23.70
C ARG A 443 9.13 -20.82 24.30
N LEU A 444 9.29 -19.52 24.10
CA LEU A 444 10.37 -18.71 24.65
C LEU A 444 10.01 -18.19 26.05
N ALA A 445 8.74 -17.83 26.26
CA ALA A 445 8.21 -17.37 27.54
C ALA A 445 6.71 -17.65 27.66
N THR A 446 6.18 -17.59 28.88
CA THR A 446 4.74 -17.75 29.18
C THR A 446 4.31 -16.67 30.16
N TYR A 447 3.12 -16.14 29.93
CA TYR A 447 2.60 -14.95 30.58
C TYR A 447 1.21 -15.24 31.18
N PRO A 448 1.09 -15.29 32.51
CA PRO A 448 -0.18 -15.55 33.19
C PRO A 448 -1.00 -14.25 33.31
N TYR A 449 -1.39 -13.68 32.17
CA TYR A 449 -2.08 -12.40 32.08
C TYR A 449 -3.33 -12.51 31.23
N ALA A 450 -4.34 -11.69 31.54
CA ALA A 450 -5.59 -11.65 30.80
C ALA A 450 -5.41 -11.20 29.34
N TYR A 451 -4.40 -10.36 29.09
CA TYR A 451 -4.04 -9.92 27.76
C TYR A 451 -2.53 -9.70 27.63
N VAL A 452 -1.96 -10.11 26.50
CA VAL A 452 -0.61 -9.74 26.04
C VAL A 452 -0.69 -9.44 24.55
N GLY A 453 -0.32 -8.22 24.16
CA GLY A 453 -0.29 -7.75 22.77
C GLY A 453 0.98 -8.16 22.03
N PRO A 454 1.12 -7.78 20.74
CA PRO A 454 2.27 -8.17 19.93
C PRO A 454 3.57 -7.51 20.42
N LEU A 455 4.70 -8.13 20.07
CA LEU A 455 6.04 -7.65 20.41
C LEU A 455 6.39 -6.41 19.59
N GLY A 456 6.80 -5.34 20.27
CA GLY A 456 7.35 -4.14 19.64
C GLY A 456 8.60 -3.67 20.37
N ASP A 457 9.71 -3.52 19.66
CA ASP A 457 11.03 -3.13 20.20
C ASP A 457 11.44 -3.82 21.52
N GLY A 458 11.09 -5.09 21.72
CA GLY A 458 11.42 -5.87 22.91
C GLY A 458 10.47 -5.70 24.10
N LEU A 459 9.36 -4.97 23.94
CA LEU A 459 8.32 -4.78 24.95
C LEU A 459 6.95 -5.24 24.44
N LEU A 460 6.11 -5.68 25.37
CA LEU A 460 4.78 -6.24 25.13
C LEU A 460 3.76 -5.48 25.99
N ALA A 461 2.75 -4.89 25.36
CA ALA A 461 1.62 -4.34 26.10
C ALA A 461 0.86 -5.49 26.81
N PHE A 462 0.44 -5.30 28.05
CA PHE A 462 -0.27 -6.35 28.80
C PHE A 462 -1.32 -5.79 29.77
N GLN A 463 -2.32 -6.60 30.09
CA GLN A 463 -3.27 -6.36 31.19
C GLN A 463 -3.23 -7.51 32.20
N LYS A 464 -3.21 -7.19 33.50
CA LYS A 464 -3.23 -8.20 34.56
C LYS A 464 -4.59 -8.93 34.61
N GLU A 465 -5.67 -8.20 34.41
CA GLU A 465 -7.07 -8.65 34.47
C GLU A 465 -7.92 -7.88 33.46
N THR A 466 -9.10 -8.38 33.11
CA THR A 466 -10.03 -7.75 32.17
C THR A 466 -11.40 -7.51 32.82
N PRO A 467 -11.92 -6.27 32.82
CA PRO A 467 -11.28 -5.04 32.32
C PRO A 467 -10.14 -4.58 33.24
N GLY A 468 -9.05 -4.07 32.67
CA GLY A 468 -7.90 -3.57 33.42
C GLY A 468 -7.10 -2.54 32.64
N LYS A 469 -6.09 -1.94 33.29
CA LYS A 469 -5.18 -1.00 32.63
C LYS A 469 -4.05 -1.74 31.92
N TYR A 470 -3.48 -1.09 30.92
CA TYR A 470 -2.31 -1.55 30.19
C TYR A 470 -1.03 -1.07 30.84
N GLY A 471 -0.06 -1.98 30.95
CA GLY A 471 1.34 -1.70 31.21
C GLY A 471 2.21 -2.35 30.13
N TYR A 472 3.52 -2.42 30.37
CA TYR A 472 4.45 -3.14 29.48
C TYR A 472 5.32 -4.12 30.25
N ILE A 473 5.42 -5.33 29.73
CA ILE A 473 6.41 -6.34 30.15
C ILE A 473 7.52 -6.45 29.10
N ASP A 474 8.69 -6.92 29.51
CA ASP A 474 9.70 -7.39 28.57
C ASP A 474 9.41 -8.81 28.08
N GLU A 475 10.22 -9.31 27.13
CA GLU A 475 10.10 -10.66 26.60
C GLU A 475 10.16 -11.77 27.67
N ARG A 476 10.76 -11.52 28.84
CA ARG A 476 10.83 -12.48 29.96
C ARG A 476 9.62 -12.38 30.89
N GLY A 477 8.67 -11.49 30.60
CA GLY A 477 7.49 -11.25 31.42
C GLY A 477 7.73 -10.33 32.62
N GLN A 478 8.89 -9.66 32.71
CA GLN A 478 9.15 -8.72 33.79
C GLN A 478 8.44 -7.41 33.48
N VAL A 479 7.65 -6.91 34.45
CA VAL A 479 7.00 -5.60 34.33
C VAL A 479 8.04 -4.50 34.25
N ARG A 480 8.06 -3.78 33.11
CA ARG A 480 8.91 -2.62 32.87
C ARG A 480 8.16 -1.31 33.09
N ILE A 481 6.87 -1.31 32.77
CA ILE A 481 5.98 -0.18 33.01
C ILE A 481 4.72 -0.73 33.67
N GLU A 482 4.43 -0.28 34.89
CA GLU A 482 3.24 -0.73 35.61
C GLU A 482 1.95 -0.34 34.87
N PRO A 483 0.89 -1.19 34.93
CA PRO A 483 -0.39 -0.89 34.34
C PRO A 483 -0.98 0.45 34.80
N LYS A 484 -1.11 1.40 33.88
CA LYS A 484 -1.66 2.74 34.16
C LYS A 484 -2.37 3.40 32.98
N PHE A 485 -2.30 2.81 31.79
CA PHE A 485 -2.90 3.36 30.56
C PHE A 485 -4.23 2.67 30.27
N THR A 486 -5.17 3.37 29.65
CA THR A 486 -6.43 2.78 29.19
C THR A 486 -6.32 2.19 27.79
N THR A 487 -5.28 2.57 27.03
CA THR A 487 -4.86 1.92 25.78
C THR A 487 -3.34 2.01 25.65
N ALA A 488 -2.72 0.99 25.06
CA ALA A 488 -1.28 0.91 24.84
C ALA A 488 -1.00 0.22 23.50
N LEU A 489 -0.41 0.95 22.55
CA LEU A 489 0.04 0.38 21.28
C LEU A 489 1.45 -0.25 21.43
N PRO A 490 1.85 -1.16 20.53
CA PRO A 490 3.20 -1.73 20.53
C PRO A 490 4.26 -0.63 20.42
N PHE A 491 5.44 -0.88 20.99
CA PHE A 491 6.58 0.01 20.81
C PHE A 491 7.12 -0.08 19.38
N ASN A 492 7.38 1.07 18.78
CA ASN A 492 8.03 1.21 17.48
C ASN A 492 9.02 2.38 17.54
N GLY A 493 10.23 2.20 17.00
CA GLY A 493 11.27 3.24 17.01
C GLY A 493 11.60 3.79 18.40
N GLY A 494 11.44 2.99 19.46
CA GLY A 494 11.69 3.37 20.86
C GLY A 494 10.53 4.05 21.57
N HIS A 495 9.38 4.21 20.92
CA HIS A 495 8.24 4.97 21.41
C HIS A 495 6.95 4.14 21.37
N ALA A 496 6.00 4.46 22.23
CA ALA A 496 4.65 3.88 22.17
C ALA A 496 3.59 4.95 22.40
N ILE A 497 2.50 4.87 21.62
CA ILE A 497 1.33 5.72 21.77
C ILE A 497 0.42 5.08 22.83
N VAL A 498 -0.02 5.89 23.80
CA VAL A 498 -0.83 5.46 24.93
C VAL A 498 -1.99 6.42 25.17
N ASN A 499 -3.12 5.90 25.65
CA ASN A 499 -4.26 6.69 26.09
C ASN A 499 -4.34 6.70 27.63
N THR A 500 -4.66 7.84 28.22
CA THR A 500 -4.84 8.02 29.67
C THR A 500 -6.26 8.39 30.08
N ALA A 501 -7.18 8.56 29.15
CA ALA A 501 -8.56 8.91 29.46
C ALA A 501 -9.29 7.75 30.15
N GLU A 502 -10.00 8.04 31.24
CA GLU A 502 -10.81 7.07 32.00
C GLU A 502 -12.26 6.99 31.49
N ASP A 503 -12.64 7.89 30.59
CA ASP A 503 -13.96 7.99 29.97
C ASP A 503 -13.88 7.74 28.46
N TYR A 504 -14.94 8.06 27.72
CA TYR A 504 -14.99 7.92 26.26
C TYR A 504 -14.11 8.93 25.52
N LYS A 505 -13.45 9.85 26.22
CA LYS A 505 -12.57 10.84 25.58
C LYS A 505 -11.27 10.15 25.15
N SER A 506 -10.63 10.75 24.16
CA SER A 506 -9.30 10.35 23.73
C SER A 506 -8.30 11.37 24.24
N ILE A 507 -7.39 10.92 25.13
CA ILE A 507 -6.30 11.74 25.67
C ILE A 507 -5.00 10.98 25.42
N TYR A 508 -4.60 10.96 24.15
CA TYR A 508 -3.39 10.29 23.71
C TYR A 508 -2.14 11.09 24.03
N GLY A 509 -1.06 10.36 24.35
CA GLY A 509 0.31 10.84 24.49
C GLY A 509 1.31 9.78 24.01
N VAL A 510 2.60 10.10 24.04
CA VAL A 510 3.67 9.19 23.60
C VAL A 510 4.67 8.99 24.72
N ILE A 511 5.03 7.74 24.99
CA ILE A 511 6.01 7.36 26.01
C ILE A 511 7.27 6.76 25.38
N ASN A 512 8.40 6.89 26.09
CA ASN A 512 9.60 6.13 25.80
C ASN A 512 9.60 4.76 26.51
N LYS A 513 10.62 3.93 26.26
CA LYS A 513 10.75 2.60 26.88
C LYS A 513 10.86 2.59 28.41
N GLN A 514 11.12 3.74 29.05
CA GLN A 514 11.11 3.90 30.50
C GLN A 514 9.71 4.26 31.05
N GLY A 515 8.71 4.44 30.17
CA GLY A 515 7.36 4.82 30.53
C GLY A 515 7.19 6.31 30.88
N ALA A 516 8.19 7.14 30.53
CA ALA A 516 8.12 8.59 30.66
C ALA A 516 7.51 9.20 29.39
N PHE A 517 6.65 10.19 29.55
CA PHE A 517 6.04 10.90 28.42
C PHE A 517 7.07 11.76 27.69
N VAL A 518 7.24 11.47 26.40
CA VAL A 518 7.96 12.32 25.45
C VAL A 518 7.00 13.34 24.83
N ILE A 519 5.76 12.93 24.57
CA ILE A 519 4.64 13.81 24.25
C ILE A 519 3.61 13.67 25.36
N GLN A 520 3.28 14.78 26.01
CA GLN A 520 2.30 14.80 27.10
C GLN A 520 0.91 14.40 26.58
N PRO A 521 0.12 13.64 27.36
CA PRO A 521 -1.27 13.35 27.00
C PRO A 521 -2.08 14.64 26.84
N GLY A 522 -2.89 14.70 25.79
CA GLY A 522 -3.70 15.88 25.49
C GLY A 522 -4.27 15.93 24.07
N TYR A 523 -4.02 14.90 23.28
CA TYR A 523 -4.40 14.82 21.88
C TYR A 523 -5.59 13.90 21.69
N ASN A 524 -6.50 14.28 20.80
CA ASN A 524 -7.66 13.48 20.42
C ASN A 524 -7.24 12.24 19.61
N ASP A 525 -6.12 12.34 18.90
CA ASP A 525 -5.52 11.25 18.14
C ASP A 525 -4.00 11.46 18.05
N ILE A 526 -3.22 10.38 18.02
CA ILE A 526 -1.80 10.41 17.65
C ILE A 526 -1.54 9.23 16.72
N ARG A 527 -0.91 9.49 15.57
CA ARG A 527 -0.49 8.46 14.60
C ARG A 527 1.02 8.46 14.44
N ASP A 528 1.62 7.27 14.44
CA ASP A 528 3.01 7.07 14.02
C ASP A 528 3.05 7.11 12.49
N LEU A 529 3.76 8.08 11.93
CA LEU A 529 3.88 8.28 10.48
C LEU A 529 5.13 7.59 9.92
N GLY A 530 5.89 6.85 10.72
CA GLY A 530 7.20 6.35 10.33
C GLY A 530 8.25 7.45 10.20
N GLU A 531 9.48 7.06 9.83
CA GLU A 531 10.62 7.96 9.64
C GLU A 531 10.81 9.02 10.76
N GLN A 532 10.52 8.61 12.00
CA GLN A 532 10.61 9.44 13.20
C GLN A 532 9.66 10.65 13.20
N ARG A 533 8.43 10.51 12.69
CA ARG A 533 7.40 11.54 12.70
C ARG A 533 6.11 11.04 13.32
N PHE A 534 5.42 11.92 14.03
CA PHE A 534 4.07 11.71 14.55
C PHE A 534 3.11 12.73 13.97
N ALA A 535 1.87 12.32 13.67
CA ALA A 535 0.74 13.23 13.51
C ALA A 535 0.06 13.40 14.87
N LEU A 536 -0.02 14.64 15.36
CA LEU A 536 -0.70 15.02 16.58
C LEU A 536 -2.06 15.61 16.23
N GLY A 537 -3.13 14.94 16.62
CA GLY A 537 -4.51 15.34 16.33
C GLY A 537 -5.15 16.12 17.47
N GLN A 538 -5.61 17.34 17.20
CA GLN A 538 -6.51 18.09 18.08
C GLN A 538 -7.94 17.99 17.55
N ALA A 539 -8.91 17.77 18.44
CA ALA A 539 -10.31 17.73 18.08
C ALA A 539 -10.71 19.02 17.33
N ILE A 540 -11.39 18.89 16.20
CA ILE A 540 -11.93 20.03 15.43
C ILE A 540 -12.89 20.84 16.31
N ASP A 541 -13.65 20.14 17.14
CA ASP A 541 -14.54 20.71 18.15
C ASP A 541 -14.29 19.95 19.47
N PRO A 542 -13.71 20.59 20.50
CA PRO A 542 -13.43 19.93 21.77
C PRO A 542 -14.65 19.37 22.49
N GLU A 543 -15.84 19.92 22.25
CA GLU A 543 -17.10 19.42 22.81
C GLU A 543 -17.69 18.26 21.98
N GLN A 544 -17.19 18.08 20.74
CA GLN A 544 -17.62 17.03 19.81
C GLN A 544 -16.40 16.35 19.15
N PRO A 545 -15.53 15.66 19.93
CA PRO A 545 -14.27 15.09 19.44
C PRO A 545 -14.44 14.02 18.35
N PHE A 546 -15.64 13.44 18.24
CA PHE A 546 -16.01 12.47 17.22
C PHE A 546 -16.13 13.05 15.81
N ILE A 547 -16.18 14.39 15.65
CA ILE A 547 -16.14 15.05 14.33
C ILE A 547 -14.80 14.75 13.62
N GLY A 548 -13.73 14.52 14.39
CA GLY A 548 -12.40 14.25 13.90
C GLY A 548 -11.38 15.25 14.41
N SER A 549 -10.20 15.27 13.79
CA SER A 549 -9.07 16.07 14.25
C SER A 549 -8.44 16.91 13.14
N LEU A 550 -7.83 18.03 13.56
CA LEU A 550 -6.80 18.72 12.80
C LEU A 550 -5.45 18.24 13.29
N TYR A 551 -4.58 17.88 12.36
CA TYR A 551 -3.28 17.31 12.60
C TYR A 551 -2.17 18.33 12.42
N ALA A 552 -1.22 18.29 13.33
CA ALA A 552 0.10 18.86 13.17
C ALA A 552 1.15 17.75 13.17
N ILE A 553 2.23 17.92 12.42
CA ILE A 553 3.34 16.97 12.44
C ILE A 553 4.31 17.35 13.55
N ALA A 554 4.84 16.35 14.26
CA ALA A 554 5.90 16.50 15.24
C ALA A 554 7.02 15.49 14.99
N ASP A 555 8.22 15.81 15.48
CA ASP A 555 9.29 14.82 15.58
C ASP A 555 9.06 13.87 16.77
N VAL A 556 9.91 12.83 16.88
CA VAL A 556 9.85 11.85 17.97
C VAL A 556 10.05 12.43 19.38
N ASN A 557 10.62 13.63 19.49
CA ASN A 557 10.79 14.32 20.77
C ASN A 557 9.58 15.21 21.13
N GLY A 558 8.54 15.20 20.30
CA GLY A 558 7.34 16.02 20.49
C GLY A 558 7.51 17.47 20.04
N ARG A 559 8.61 17.83 19.36
CA ARG A 559 8.73 19.15 18.77
C ARG A 559 7.81 19.23 17.57
N ARG A 560 6.79 20.08 17.67
CA ARG A 560 5.86 20.36 16.59
C ARG A 560 6.58 21.08 15.43
N LEU A 561 6.38 20.57 14.22
CA LEU A 561 6.96 21.03 12.96
C LEU A 561 5.98 21.84 12.11
N THR A 562 4.67 21.63 12.29
CA THR A 562 3.60 22.34 11.57
C THR A 562 2.51 22.88 12.50
N GLU A 563 1.62 23.72 12.01
CA GLU A 563 0.39 24.05 12.72
C GLU A 563 -0.67 22.94 12.56
N PHE A 564 -1.73 22.97 13.38
CA PHE A 564 -2.87 22.04 13.30
C PHE A 564 -3.82 22.44 12.17
N ILE A 565 -3.41 22.19 10.94
CA ILE A 565 -4.15 22.61 9.73
C ILE A 565 -4.54 21.43 8.84
N TYR A 566 -3.91 20.27 9.01
CA TYR A 566 -4.15 19.13 8.13
C TYR A 566 -5.35 18.32 8.61
N ARG A 567 -6.22 17.94 7.69
CA ARG A 567 -7.35 17.03 7.94
C ARG A 567 -6.92 15.58 7.84
N ASP A 568 -5.90 15.33 7.02
CA ASP A 568 -5.29 14.03 6.88
C ASP A 568 -3.80 14.16 6.56
N VAL A 569 -3.02 13.23 7.09
CA VAL A 569 -1.57 13.11 6.88
C VAL A 569 -1.27 11.61 6.74
N GLY A 570 -0.63 11.24 5.64
CA GLY A 570 -0.18 9.87 5.39
C GLY A 570 1.21 9.61 5.97
N ASP A 571 1.62 8.34 5.94
CA ASP A 571 2.93 7.92 6.39
C ASP A 571 4.05 8.53 5.53
N TYR A 572 5.20 8.78 6.16
CA TYR A 572 6.42 9.13 5.48
C TYR A 572 6.98 7.90 4.76
N LYS A 573 7.22 8.05 3.45
CA LYS A 573 7.89 7.06 2.62
C LYS A 573 8.98 7.75 1.81
N GLY A 574 10.23 7.41 2.08
CA GLY A 574 11.37 8.05 1.43
C GLY A 574 11.35 9.54 1.69
N GLY A 575 11.26 9.97 2.95
CA GLY A 575 11.35 11.38 3.36
C GLY A 575 10.16 12.26 3.00
N LEU A 576 9.09 11.71 2.42
CA LEU A 576 7.92 12.44 1.96
C LEU A 576 6.63 11.86 2.54
N ALA A 577 5.71 12.73 2.96
CA ALA A 577 4.36 12.35 3.39
C ALA A 577 3.30 13.18 2.67
N SER A 578 2.21 12.54 2.23
CA SER A 578 1.04 13.28 1.74
C SER A 578 0.32 13.96 2.89
N ALA A 579 -0.13 15.20 2.70
CA ALA A 579 -0.95 15.92 3.66
C ALA A 579 -2.01 16.79 2.97
N SER A 580 -3.21 16.81 3.51
CA SER A 580 -4.36 17.57 2.98
C SER A 580 -4.90 18.52 4.05
N ASP A 581 -5.08 19.80 3.71
CA ASP A 581 -5.71 20.80 4.59
C ASP A 581 -7.24 20.91 4.36
N GLY A 582 -7.78 20.08 3.46
CA GLY A 582 -9.18 20.11 3.05
C GLY A 582 -9.47 21.00 1.83
N ARG A 583 -8.52 21.83 1.41
CA ARG A 583 -8.59 22.66 0.20
C ARG A 583 -7.56 22.26 -0.82
N GLN A 584 -6.36 21.90 -0.38
CA GLN A 584 -5.27 21.42 -1.23
C GLN A 584 -4.59 20.21 -0.56
N THR A 585 -3.96 19.40 -1.40
CA THR A 585 -3.11 18.28 -0.99
C THR A 585 -1.68 18.51 -1.46
N VAL A 586 -0.71 18.23 -0.59
CA VAL A 586 0.72 18.47 -0.82
C VAL A 586 1.55 17.27 -0.33
N LEU A 587 2.77 17.15 -0.85
CA LEU A 587 3.80 16.30 -0.24
C LEU A 587 4.63 17.16 0.72
N LEU A 588 4.84 16.69 1.95
CA LEU A 588 5.63 17.32 2.97
C LEU A 588 6.98 16.61 3.10
N ASP A 589 8.06 17.38 3.26
CA ASP A 589 9.36 16.85 3.65
C ASP A 589 9.42 16.56 5.16
N LEU A 590 10.50 15.92 5.60
CA LEU A 590 10.71 15.62 7.03
C LEU A 590 10.72 16.87 7.93
N SER A 591 10.90 18.08 7.41
CA SER A 591 10.79 19.30 8.23
C SER A 591 9.34 19.76 8.44
N GLY A 592 8.36 19.04 7.87
CA GLY A 592 6.94 19.38 7.88
C GLY A 592 6.58 20.47 6.85
N ARG A 593 7.51 20.84 5.97
CA ARG A 593 7.27 21.87 4.94
C ARG A 593 6.85 21.20 3.63
N PRO A 594 6.01 21.85 2.81
CA PRO A 594 5.76 21.38 1.44
C PRO A 594 7.09 21.15 0.72
N ALA A 595 7.29 19.92 0.27
CA ALA A 595 8.52 19.47 -0.35
C ALA A 595 8.78 20.24 -1.64
N SER A 596 10.00 20.76 -1.78
CA SER A 596 10.38 21.52 -2.97
C SER A 596 10.37 20.64 -4.22
N GLY A 597 9.91 21.20 -5.35
CA GLY A 597 9.81 20.47 -6.61
C GLY A 597 8.68 19.44 -6.64
N TYR A 598 7.66 19.59 -5.79
CA TYR A 598 6.42 18.81 -5.85
C TYR A 598 5.22 19.76 -5.97
N PRO A 599 4.16 19.36 -6.69
CA PRO A 599 3.02 20.20 -6.95
C PRO A 599 2.12 20.31 -5.71
N ARG A 600 1.31 21.37 -5.71
CA ARG A 600 0.11 21.48 -4.87
C ARG A 600 -1.08 21.08 -5.74
N VAL A 601 -1.89 20.15 -5.27
CA VAL A 601 -3.08 19.69 -6.00
C VAL A 601 -4.32 20.19 -5.28
N GLU A 602 -5.18 20.93 -6.00
CA GLU A 602 -6.43 21.45 -5.45
C GLU A 602 -7.41 20.31 -5.14
N GLY A 603 -7.98 20.35 -3.93
CA GLY A 603 -8.87 19.34 -3.36
C GLY A 603 -8.25 18.59 -2.18
N SER A 604 -9.05 17.70 -1.60
CA SER A 604 -8.68 16.88 -0.45
C SER A 604 -8.37 15.45 -0.90
N GLY A 605 -7.23 14.89 -0.51
CA GLY A 605 -6.95 13.49 -0.77
C GLY A 605 -5.50 13.12 -0.50
N THR A 606 -4.94 12.27 -1.37
CA THR A 606 -3.59 11.75 -1.23
C THR A 606 -2.73 11.97 -2.47
N LEU A 607 -1.43 12.16 -2.25
CA LEU A 607 -0.38 12.19 -3.27
C LEU A 607 0.64 11.08 -2.98
N GLU A 608 1.06 10.38 -4.01
CA GLU A 608 2.09 9.34 -3.91
C GLU A 608 3.07 9.49 -5.08
N VAL A 609 4.36 9.52 -4.78
CA VAL A 609 5.40 9.50 -5.81
C VAL A 609 5.53 8.06 -6.30
N VAL A 610 5.00 7.79 -7.49
CA VAL A 610 4.95 6.43 -8.06
C VAL A 610 6.04 6.21 -9.12
N ALA A 611 6.56 7.31 -9.69
CA ALA A 611 7.76 7.30 -10.50
C ALA A 611 8.53 8.61 -10.28
N PRO A 612 9.79 8.70 -10.72
CA PRO A 612 10.62 9.83 -10.33
C PRO A 612 10.12 11.21 -10.81
N ASP A 613 9.30 11.27 -11.88
CA ASP A 613 8.55 12.47 -12.32
C ASP A 613 7.05 12.18 -12.50
N LEU A 614 6.50 11.20 -11.76
CA LEU A 614 5.09 10.86 -11.80
C LEU A 614 4.52 10.75 -10.39
N ILE A 615 3.50 11.55 -10.12
CA ILE A 615 2.81 11.58 -8.84
C ILE A 615 1.38 11.13 -9.10
N LYS A 616 1.00 10.04 -8.45
CA LYS A 616 -0.37 9.57 -8.39
C LYS A 616 -1.12 10.45 -7.39
N ALA A 617 -2.21 11.04 -7.82
CA ALA A 617 -3.08 11.85 -6.99
C ALA A 617 -4.47 11.23 -6.96
N ASN A 618 -4.95 10.91 -5.77
CA ASN A 618 -6.36 10.58 -5.56
C ASN A 618 -6.98 11.73 -4.75
N VAL A 619 -7.51 12.72 -5.46
CA VAL A 619 -7.95 13.98 -4.87
C VAL A 619 -9.41 14.22 -5.21
N ASP A 620 -10.21 14.51 -4.18
CA ASP A 620 -11.66 14.60 -4.24
C ASP A 620 -12.29 13.37 -4.92
N GLN A 621 -11.82 12.16 -4.58
CA GLN A 621 -12.29 10.88 -5.12
C GLN A 621 -12.11 10.73 -6.64
N ARG A 622 -11.12 11.42 -7.22
CA ARG A 622 -10.75 11.28 -8.64
C ARG A 622 -9.27 10.98 -8.76
N LEU A 623 -8.97 9.99 -9.58
CA LEU A 623 -7.61 9.60 -9.94
C LEU A 623 -7.08 10.52 -11.04
N LEU A 624 -5.90 11.09 -10.81
CA LEU A 624 -5.09 11.74 -11.83
C LEU A 624 -3.61 11.50 -11.57
N TYR A 625 -2.80 11.67 -12.60
CA TYR A 625 -1.35 11.65 -12.50
C TYR A 625 -0.80 12.99 -12.95
N VAL A 626 0.11 13.54 -12.15
CA VAL A 626 0.76 14.82 -12.40
C VAL A 626 2.27 14.65 -12.37
N SER A 627 2.98 15.45 -13.17
CA SER A 627 4.43 15.56 -13.04
C SER A 627 4.80 16.36 -11.79
N ARG A 628 6.09 16.36 -11.45
CA ARG A 628 6.62 17.19 -10.36
C ARG A 628 6.43 18.69 -10.59
N ALA A 629 6.40 19.09 -11.86
CA ALA A 629 6.07 20.45 -12.28
C ALA A 629 4.57 20.78 -12.20
N GLY A 630 3.72 19.82 -11.82
CA GLY A 630 2.28 19.99 -11.73
C GLY A 630 1.54 19.89 -13.07
N GLN A 631 2.19 19.37 -14.12
CA GLN A 631 1.50 19.13 -15.39
C GLN A 631 0.68 17.86 -15.29
N ILE A 632 -0.59 17.90 -15.72
CA ILE A 632 -1.43 16.70 -15.78
C ILE A 632 -0.89 15.80 -16.89
N ILE A 633 -0.38 14.63 -16.49
CA ILE A 633 0.06 13.56 -17.40
C ILE A 633 -1.15 12.75 -17.85
N TRP A 634 -2.04 12.45 -16.92
CA TRP A 634 -3.28 11.72 -17.19
C TRP A 634 -4.34 12.08 -16.15
N ARG A 635 -5.63 12.02 -16.53
CA ARG A 635 -6.76 12.12 -15.60
C ARG A 635 -7.91 11.27 -16.09
N GLN A 636 -8.73 10.78 -15.16
CA GLN A 636 -9.97 10.07 -15.49
C GLN A 636 -10.87 10.96 -16.38
N ASN A 637 -11.53 10.37 -17.36
CA ASN A 637 -12.40 11.11 -18.28
C ASN A 637 -13.64 11.64 -17.56
N THR A 638 -13.97 12.90 -17.83
CA THR A 638 -15.20 13.56 -17.36
C THR A 638 -16.32 13.53 -18.40
N ILE A 639 -16.07 12.99 -19.59
CA ILE A 639 -17.06 12.87 -20.66
C ILE A 639 -17.13 11.39 -21.04
N VAL A 640 -18.33 10.83 -20.98
CA VAL A 640 -18.65 9.49 -21.46
C VAL A 640 -19.44 9.62 -22.76
N PRO A 641 -18.86 9.28 -23.93
CA PRO A 641 -19.57 9.31 -25.19
C PRO A 641 -20.63 8.22 -25.26
N LEU A 642 -21.80 8.54 -25.82
CA LEU A 642 -22.84 7.59 -26.21
C LEU A 642 -22.86 7.48 -27.75
N GLN A 643 -23.98 7.04 -28.34
CA GLN A 643 -24.16 7.17 -29.78
C GLN A 643 -24.24 8.66 -30.16
N PRO A 644 -23.43 9.15 -31.13
CA PRO A 644 -23.51 10.54 -31.57
C PRO A 644 -24.95 10.92 -31.95
N PRO A 645 -25.42 12.12 -31.55
CA PRO A 645 -24.66 13.23 -30.94
C PRO A 645 -24.53 13.19 -29.40
N TYR A 646 -25.03 12.13 -28.74
CA TYR A 646 -25.21 12.12 -27.29
C TYR A 646 -23.92 11.84 -26.50
N ARG A 647 -23.82 12.47 -25.33
CA ARG A 647 -22.77 12.19 -24.32
C ARG A 647 -23.24 12.61 -22.93
N VAL A 648 -22.63 12.02 -21.91
CA VAL A 648 -22.81 12.41 -20.51
C VAL A 648 -21.53 13.07 -20.01
N ARG A 649 -21.64 14.29 -19.50
CA ARG A 649 -20.54 15.06 -18.90
C ARG A 649 -20.69 15.09 -17.39
N GLU A 650 -19.62 14.80 -16.68
CA GLU A 650 -19.49 14.97 -15.23
C GLU A 650 -19.22 16.44 -14.89
N GLU A 651 -19.93 16.94 -13.90
CA GLU A 651 -19.69 18.22 -13.26
C GLU A 651 -19.40 18.02 -11.77
N LYS A 652 -18.48 18.82 -11.23
CA LYS A 652 -18.10 18.79 -9.80
C LYS A 652 -18.73 19.96 -9.05
N TYR A 653 -19.31 19.67 -7.89
CA TYR A 653 -19.78 20.67 -6.93
C TYR A 653 -19.20 20.38 -5.53
N LYS A 654 -18.32 21.26 -5.07
CA LYS A 654 -17.67 21.16 -3.75
C LYS A 654 -17.63 22.54 -3.08
N PRO A 655 -18.71 22.99 -2.41
CA PRO A 655 -18.77 24.32 -1.80
C PRO A 655 -17.87 24.46 -0.57
N ASN A 656 -17.68 23.39 0.19
CA ASN A 656 -16.81 23.32 1.36
C ASN A 656 -16.23 21.89 1.52
N ILE A 657 -15.57 21.60 2.65
CA ILE A 657 -14.92 20.30 2.87
C ILE A 657 -15.91 19.16 3.12
N ASP A 658 -17.09 19.46 3.68
CA ASP A 658 -18.07 18.47 4.12
C ASP A 658 -19.06 18.10 3.01
N TYR A 659 -18.96 18.70 1.81
CA TYR A 659 -19.91 18.49 0.73
C TYR A 659 -19.21 18.34 -0.61
N LEU A 660 -19.31 17.14 -1.22
CA LEU A 660 -18.74 16.83 -2.54
C LEU A 660 -19.75 16.07 -3.38
N VAL A 661 -20.12 16.62 -4.53
CA VAL A 661 -21.05 15.97 -5.47
C VAL A 661 -20.48 16.02 -6.88
N TYR A 662 -20.34 14.85 -7.49
CA TYR A 662 -20.20 14.70 -8.93
C TYR A 662 -21.58 14.39 -9.53
N TYR A 663 -22.00 15.18 -10.53
CA TYR A 663 -23.34 15.05 -11.10
C TYR A 663 -23.32 15.09 -12.63
N PRO A 664 -24.28 14.41 -13.31
CA PRO A 664 -24.28 14.32 -14.77
C PRO A 664 -24.98 15.50 -15.45
N GLN A 665 -24.47 15.86 -16.62
CA GLN A 665 -25.17 16.61 -17.65
C GLN A 665 -25.26 15.77 -18.92
N VAL A 666 -26.47 15.66 -19.48
CA VAL A 666 -26.70 15.04 -20.78
C VAL A 666 -26.58 16.11 -21.86
N GLU A 667 -25.82 15.81 -22.90
CA GLU A 667 -25.62 16.67 -24.07
C GLU A 667 -26.02 15.95 -25.36
N GLY A 668 -26.32 16.74 -26.39
CA GLY A 668 -26.63 16.24 -27.74
C GLY A 668 -28.12 16.24 -28.08
N LEU A 669 -28.98 16.73 -27.19
CA LEU A 669 -30.41 16.88 -27.47
C LEU A 669 -30.63 17.96 -28.53
N THR A 670 -31.51 17.69 -29.50
CA THR A 670 -31.87 18.66 -30.55
C THR A 670 -32.56 19.90 -29.97
N ASP A 671 -33.43 19.70 -28.96
CA ASP A 671 -34.07 20.79 -28.22
C ASP A 671 -33.18 21.22 -27.04
N GLN A 672 -32.57 22.40 -27.18
CA GLN A 672 -31.69 22.97 -26.16
C GLN A 672 -32.43 23.40 -24.88
N ALA A 673 -33.71 23.77 -24.98
CA ALA A 673 -34.52 24.10 -23.81
C ALA A 673 -34.86 22.83 -23.01
N ALA A 674 -35.21 21.75 -23.71
CA ALA A 674 -35.40 20.44 -23.08
C ALA A 674 -34.11 19.93 -22.43
N GLN A 675 -32.95 20.09 -23.08
CA GLN A 675 -31.64 19.74 -22.53
C GLN A 675 -31.35 20.51 -21.23
N LEU A 676 -31.55 21.83 -21.24
CA LEU A 676 -31.35 22.65 -20.05
C LEU A 676 -32.29 22.22 -18.91
N ALA A 677 -33.56 21.98 -19.21
CA ALA A 677 -34.54 21.54 -18.22
C ALA A 677 -34.19 20.16 -17.63
N LEU A 678 -33.74 19.22 -18.46
CA LEU A 678 -33.23 17.91 -18.03
C LEU A 678 -32.03 18.06 -17.10
N ASN A 679 -31.02 18.84 -17.49
CA ASN A 679 -29.79 19.01 -16.71
C ASN A 679 -30.02 19.73 -15.37
N LEU A 680 -30.97 20.67 -15.32
CA LEU A 680 -31.41 21.27 -14.05
C LEU A 680 -32.08 20.23 -13.13
N LYS A 681 -32.90 19.33 -13.68
CA LYS A 681 -33.48 18.22 -12.91
C LYS A 681 -32.41 17.26 -12.41
N LEU A 682 -31.45 16.85 -13.26
CA LEU A 682 -30.35 15.96 -12.87
C LEU A 682 -29.50 16.56 -11.76
N ARG A 683 -29.17 17.86 -11.85
CA ARG A 683 -28.49 18.61 -10.79
C ARG A 683 -29.25 18.55 -9.46
N ASN A 684 -30.57 18.73 -9.49
CA ASN A 684 -31.40 18.67 -8.29
C ASN A 684 -31.52 17.25 -7.71
N LEU A 685 -31.71 16.24 -8.58
CA LEU A 685 -31.79 14.83 -8.17
C LEU A 685 -30.47 14.36 -7.55
N SER A 686 -29.33 14.83 -8.06
CA SER A 686 -27.99 14.57 -7.51
C SER A 686 -27.71 15.33 -6.20
N GLN A 687 -28.73 15.95 -5.59
CA GLN A 687 -28.63 16.69 -4.34
C GLN A 687 -27.67 17.89 -4.36
N VAL A 688 -27.47 18.56 -5.50
CA VAL A 688 -26.62 19.76 -5.54
C VAL A 688 -27.32 20.96 -4.86
N LYS A 689 -27.08 21.11 -3.55
CA LYS A 689 -27.69 22.12 -2.66
C LYS A 689 -26.78 23.36 -2.50
N PRO A 690 -27.32 24.59 -2.54
CA PRO A 690 -26.52 25.78 -2.28
C PRO A 690 -26.06 25.82 -0.82
N ILE A 691 -24.75 25.73 -0.60
CA ILE A 691 -24.10 25.79 0.72
C ILE A 691 -23.04 26.91 0.72
N PRO A 692 -23.06 27.85 1.67
CA PRO A 692 -22.01 28.83 1.85
C PRO A 692 -20.64 28.17 2.15
N PRO A 693 -19.53 28.63 1.56
CA PRO A 693 -18.21 28.00 1.75
C PRO A 693 -17.70 27.97 3.20
N ASP A 694 -18.18 28.87 4.05
CA ASP A 694 -17.83 29.02 5.46
C ASP A 694 -18.84 28.38 6.43
N GLN A 695 -19.96 27.83 5.92
CA GLN A 695 -20.93 27.14 6.76
C GLN A 695 -20.33 25.84 7.30
N LYS A 696 -20.30 25.71 8.64
CA LYS A 696 -20.04 24.44 9.35
C LYS A 696 -21.28 23.56 9.26
N LEU A 697 -21.12 22.35 8.73
CA LEU A 697 -22.18 21.33 8.74
C LEU A 697 -22.02 20.41 9.95
N ASP A 698 -23.12 19.79 10.36
CA ASP A 698 -23.17 18.71 11.35
C ASP A 698 -23.18 17.32 10.69
N TYR A 699 -22.93 17.28 9.38
CA TYR A 699 -22.82 16.08 8.56
C TYR A 699 -21.83 16.31 7.41
N SER A 700 -21.38 15.22 6.81
CA SER A 700 -20.76 15.24 5.49
C SER A 700 -21.66 14.57 4.45
N TYR A 701 -21.61 15.05 3.21
CA TYR A 701 -22.32 14.45 2.08
C TYR A 701 -21.35 14.23 0.91
N THR A 702 -21.32 13.01 0.42
CA THR A 702 -20.64 12.66 -0.82
C THR A 702 -21.68 12.15 -1.81
N GLY A 703 -21.56 12.51 -3.09
CA GLY A 703 -22.46 12.07 -4.15
C GLY A 703 -21.73 11.85 -5.45
N ASP A 704 -22.15 10.84 -6.20
CA ASP A 704 -21.65 10.51 -7.54
C ASP A 704 -22.82 10.01 -8.40
N PHE A 705 -22.53 9.63 -9.63
CA PHE A 705 -23.49 8.96 -10.50
C PHE A 705 -22.81 7.84 -11.27
N ASP A 706 -23.55 6.99 -11.98
CA ASP A 706 -23.05 6.03 -12.96
C ASP A 706 -24.04 5.84 -14.11
N ILE A 707 -23.54 5.46 -15.28
CA ILE A 707 -24.40 5.05 -16.41
C ILE A 707 -24.66 3.56 -16.28
N THR A 708 -25.84 3.19 -15.79
CA THR A 708 -26.15 1.79 -15.46
C THR A 708 -26.88 1.04 -16.56
N PHE A 709 -27.51 1.78 -17.48
CA PHE A 709 -28.13 1.19 -18.65
C PHE A 709 -28.22 2.19 -19.81
N TYR A 710 -27.86 1.76 -21.02
CA TYR A 710 -28.02 2.55 -22.23
C TYR A 710 -28.37 1.64 -23.40
N GLN A 711 -29.54 1.84 -23.99
CA GLN A 711 -29.99 1.11 -25.17
C GLN A 711 -30.88 2.01 -26.04
N GLN A 712 -30.54 2.11 -27.32
CA GLN A 712 -31.21 2.97 -28.28
C GLN A 712 -31.30 4.43 -27.78
N GLN A 713 -32.50 4.88 -27.40
CA GLN A 713 -32.78 6.23 -26.91
C GLN A 713 -33.02 6.27 -25.40
N LEU A 714 -32.99 5.14 -24.71
CA LEU A 714 -33.17 5.05 -23.26
C LEU A 714 -31.82 5.10 -22.55
N LEU A 715 -31.55 6.19 -21.84
CA LEU A 715 -30.40 6.35 -20.95
C LEU A 715 -30.86 6.25 -19.50
N GLN A 716 -30.20 5.42 -18.70
CA GLN A 716 -30.44 5.30 -17.28
C GLN A 716 -29.17 5.68 -16.52
N LEU A 717 -29.32 6.67 -15.64
CA LEU A 717 -28.28 7.12 -14.72
C LEU A 717 -28.67 6.70 -13.30
N GLN A 718 -27.76 6.05 -12.58
CA GLN A 718 -27.90 5.87 -11.14
C GLN A 718 -27.19 7.05 -10.47
N LEU A 719 -27.88 7.78 -9.62
CA LEU A 719 -27.34 8.87 -8.82
C LEU A 719 -27.23 8.36 -7.38
N THR A 720 -26.02 8.33 -6.85
CA THR A 720 -25.72 7.82 -5.52
C THR A 720 -25.28 8.95 -4.60
N GLY A 721 -25.48 8.76 -3.31
CA GLY A 721 -24.89 9.63 -2.31
C GLY A 721 -24.88 9.00 -0.94
N TYR A 722 -24.12 9.60 -0.04
CA TYR A 722 -23.95 9.13 1.32
C TYR A 722 -23.94 10.32 2.26
N ASN A 723 -24.99 10.43 3.07
CA ASN A 723 -25.14 11.45 4.08
C ASN A 723 -24.68 10.91 5.44
N TYR A 724 -23.60 11.44 5.99
CA TYR A 724 -23.03 11.01 7.26
C TYR A 724 -23.13 12.14 8.30
N PRO A 725 -24.17 12.15 9.15
CA PRO A 725 -24.19 12.97 10.35
C PRO A 725 -23.01 12.63 11.25
N PHE A 726 -22.25 13.65 11.70
CA PHE A 726 -21.08 13.40 12.52
C PHE A 726 -21.46 12.76 13.85
N GLY A 727 -20.74 11.69 14.22
CA GLY A 727 -21.00 10.92 15.45
C GLY A 727 -22.10 9.87 15.32
N ALA A 728 -22.77 9.76 14.17
CA ALA A 728 -23.68 8.64 13.90
C ALA A 728 -22.89 7.33 13.74
N ALA A 729 -23.53 6.19 14.04
CA ALA A 729 -22.91 4.87 13.85
C ALA A 729 -22.58 4.56 12.38
N HIS A 730 -23.41 5.08 11.46
CA HIS A 730 -23.19 5.05 10.02
C HIS A 730 -24.00 6.18 9.36
N GLY A 731 -23.71 6.45 8.09
CA GLY A 731 -24.46 7.38 7.27
C GLY A 731 -25.64 6.69 6.59
N MET A 732 -26.46 7.48 5.91
CA MET A 732 -27.59 7.01 5.12
C MET A 732 -27.27 7.16 3.63
N PRO A 733 -27.20 6.06 2.86
CA PRO A 733 -27.02 6.14 1.43
C PRO A 733 -28.31 6.59 0.75
N THR A 734 -28.18 7.28 -0.37
CA THR A 734 -29.27 7.65 -1.28
C THR A 734 -29.00 7.02 -2.63
N MET A 735 -30.03 6.45 -3.27
CA MET A 735 -29.95 5.91 -4.62
C MET A 735 -31.18 6.37 -5.40
N ILE A 736 -30.96 7.03 -6.54
CA ILE A 736 -32.03 7.54 -7.41
C ILE A 736 -31.67 7.16 -8.84
N TYR A 737 -32.61 6.54 -9.57
CA TYR A 737 -32.43 6.30 -11.00
C TYR A 737 -33.13 7.37 -11.81
N ALA A 738 -32.39 8.03 -12.70
CA ALA A 738 -32.90 8.94 -13.70
C ALA A 738 -32.97 8.19 -15.05
N ILE A 739 -34.18 7.83 -15.48
CA ILE A 739 -34.44 7.12 -16.73
C ILE A 739 -34.93 8.12 -17.78
N ILE A 740 -34.15 8.28 -18.84
CA ILE A 740 -34.22 9.43 -19.74
C ILE A 740 -34.45 8.95 -21.17
N ASN A 741 -35.39 9.59 -21.87
CA ASN A 741 -35.46 9.52 -23.33
C ASN A 741 -34.53 10.58 -23.94
N LEU A 742 -33.46 10.16 -24.60
CA LEU A 742 -32.46 11.04 -25.20
C LEU A 742 -32.99 11.91 -26.34
N SER A 743 -34.07 11.50 -27.01
CA SER A 743 -34.66 12.29 -28.10
C SER A 743 -35.50 13.47 -27.61
N SER A 744 -36.20 13.31 -26.48
CA SER A 744 -37.12 14.33 -25.94
C SER A 744 -36.63 15.02 -24.67
N GLY A 745 -35.64 14.44 -23.98
CA GLY A 745 -35.23 14.86 -22.63
C GLY A 745 -36.24 14.52 -21.53
N GLN A 746 -37.25 13.71 -21.83
CA GLN A 746 -38.24 13.26 -20.83
C GLN A 746 -37.58 12.34 -19.80
N LEU A 747 -37.81 12.63 -18.52
CA LEU A 747 -37.57 11.70 -17.42
C LEU A 747 -38.82 10.85 -17.20
N TYR A 748 -38.65 9.54 -17.15
CA TYR A 748 -39.73 8.58 -16.95
C TYR A 748 -39.99 8.30 -15.48
N GLU A 749 -41.27 8.20 -15.14
CA GLU A 749 -41.76 7.67 -13.87
C GLU A 749 -42.24 6.22 -14.06
N LEU A 750 -42.44 5.49 -12.94
CA LEU A 750 -42.84 4.09 -13.00
C LEU A 750 -44.13 3.88 -13.82
N LYS A 751 -45.10 4.79 -13.67
CA LYS A 751 -46.37 4.76 -14.40
C LYS A 751 -46.22 4.81 -15.92
N ASP A 752 -45.13 5.40 -16.44
CA ASP A 752 -44.93 5.58 -17.89
C ASP A 752 -44.62 4.27 -18.62
N LEU A 753 -44.25 3.22 -17.89
CA LEU A 753 -44.04 1.87 -18.42
C LEU A 753 -45.37 1.15 -18.72
N PHE A 754 -46.48 1.57 -18.11
CA PHE A 754 -47.73 0.81 -18.05
C PHE A 754 -48.86 1.41 -18.88
N LYS A 755 -49.84 0.56 -19.27
CA LYS A 755 -51.02 1.00 -20.03
C LYS A 755 -51.87 1.94 -19.18
N PRO A 756 -52.54 2.94 -19.79
CA PRO A 756 -53.54 3.71 -19.07
C PRO A 756 -54.58 2.77 -18.42
N ASN A 757 -54.84 2.95 -17.12
CA ASN A 757 -55.76 2.14 -16.31
C ASN A 757 -55.33 0.68 -16.01
N SER A 758 -54.13 0.22 -16.39
CA SER A 758 -53.62 -1.02 -15.80
C SER A 758 -53.26 -0.72 -14.35
N ASP A 759 -53.91 -1.40 -13.40
CA ASP A 759 -53.66 -1.28 -11.96
C ASP A 759 -52.28 -1.87 -11.59
N TYR A 760 -51.22 -1.26 -12.10
CA TYR A 760 -49.86 -1.76 -12.02
C TYR A 760 -49.39 -1.80 -10.57
N VAL A 761 -49.81 -0.85 -9.73
CA VAL A 761 -49.49 -0.83 -8.30
C VAL A 761 -49.96 -2.13 -7.65
N LYS A 762 -51.20 -2.54 -7.88
CA LYS A 762 -51.73 -3.79 -7.34
C LYS A 762 -51.00 -5.01 -7.90
N VAL A 763 -50.80 -5.08 -9.22
CA VAL A 763 -50.14 -6.23 -9.86
C VAL A 763 -48.70 -6.40 -9.38
N LEU A 764 -47.92 -5.33 -9.37
CA LEU A 764 -46.52 -5.36 -8.92
C LEU A 764 -46.43 -5.63 -7.41
N SER A 765 -47.35 -5.06 -6.62
CA SER A 765 -47.40 -5.34 -5.16
C SER A 765 -47.62 -6.81 -4.87
N GLN A 766 -48.50 -7.45 -5.63
CA GLN A 766 -48.75 -8.88 -5.49
C GLN A 766 -47.51 -9.72 -5.85
N ILE A 767 -46.82 -9.37 -6.95
CA ILE A 767 -45.60 -10.07 -7.37
C ILE A 767 -44.50 -9.95 -6.30
N VAL A 768 -44.24 -8.74 -5.77
CA VAL A 768 -43.22 -8.52 -4.74
C VAL A 768 -43.61 -9.24 -3.43
N GLY A 769 -44.88 -9.16 -3.01
CA GLY A 769 -45.36 -9.88 -1.83
C GLY A 769 -45.21 -11.40 -1.96
N ASP A 770 -45.48 -11.94 -3.14
CA ASP A 770 -45.28 -13.37 -3.44
C ASP A 770 -43.79 -13.75 -3.44
N GLN A 771 -42.89 -12.88 -3.92
CA GLN A 771 -41.44 -13.09 -3.83
C GLN A 771 -40.98 -13.10 -2.37
N ILE A 772 -41.35 -12.11 -1.56
CA ILE A 772 -41.01 -12.04 -0.13
C ILE A 772 -41.48 -13.29 0.61
N LYS A 773 -42.69 -13.76 0.31
CA LYS A 773 -43.30 -14.91 0.99
C LYS A 773 -42.67 -16.25 0.61
N ASN A 774 -42.34 -16.43 -0.66
CA ASN A 774 -42.06 -17.77 -1.22
C ASN A 774 -40.59 -17.97 -1.62
N ASP A 775 -39.79 -16.91 -1.76
CA ASP A 775 -38.40 -16.99 -2.18
C ASP A 775 -37.45 -16.77 -0.99
N PRO A 776 -36.71 -17.80 -0.56
CA PRO A 776 -35.80 -17.72 0.59
C PRO A 776 -34.73 -16.64 0.48
N GLN A 777 -34.40 -16.14 -0.71
CA GLN A 777 -33.41 -15.07 -0.86
C GLN A 777 -33.85 -13.78 -0.16
N TYR A 778 -35.16 -13.57 0.04
CA TYR A 778 -35.72 -12.38 0.70
C TYR A 778 -36.04 -12.61 2.18
N SER A 779 -35.51 -13.65 2.82
CA SER A 779 -35.78 -13.96 4.23
C SER A 779 -35.29 -12.88 5.21
N TYR A 780 -34.49 -11.92 4.73
CA TYR A 780 -34.01 -10.77 5.51
C TYR A 780 -35.04 -9.63 5.62
N VAL A 781 -36.13 -9.67 4.84
CA VAL A 781 -37.22 -8.69 4.93
C VAL A 781 -37.94 -8.86 6.26
N PHE A 782 -38.26 -7.75 6.91
CA PHE A 782 -38.93 -7.79 8.22
C PHE A 782 -40.34 -8.38 8.07
N PRO A 783 -40.71 -9.35 8.92
CA PRO A 783 -42.07 -9.91 8.92
C PRO A 783 -43.13 -8.80 9.03
N ASP A 784 -44.20 -8.92 8.24
CA ASP A 784 -45.38 -8.04 8.27
C ASP A 784 -45.13 -6.54 7.98
N THR A 785 -43.96 -6.17 7.41
CA THR A 785 -43.65 -4.76 7.08
C THR A 785 -43.97 -4.36 5.64
N TYR A 786 -44.16 -5.33 4.75
CA TYR A 786 -44.46 -5.05 3.35
C TYR A 786 -45.96 -4.86 3.12
N GLU A 787 -46.37 -3.62 2.86
CA GLU A 787 -47.79 -3.25 2.63
C GLU A 787 -48.17 -3.08 1.15
N GLY A 788 -47.20 -3.28 0.24
CA GLY A 788 -47.35 -2.99 -1.19
C GLY A 788 -46.36 -1.92 -1.67
N ILE A 789 -46.31 -1.69 -2.98
CA ILE A 789 -45.48 -0.64 -3.57
C ILE A 789 -46.25 0.70 -3.61
N SER A 790 -45.53 1.81 -3.62
CA SER A 790 -46.12 3.11 -3.92
C SER A 790 -46.30 3.33 -5.44
N PRO A 791 -47.20 4.23 -5.89
CA PRO A 791 -47.32 4.57 -7.32
C PRO A 791 -46.02 5.10 -7.95
N ASN A 792 -45.18 5.75 -7.15
CA ASN A 792 -43.89 6.27 -7.58
C ASN A 792 -42.74 5.47 -6.97
N GLN A 793 -42.91 4.14 -6.81
CA GLN A 793 -41.88 3.28 -6.24
C GLN A 793 -40.56 3.46 -7.01
N PRO A 794 -39.43 3.66 -6.31
CA PRO A 794 -38.14 3.73 -6.95
C PRO A 794 -37.86 2.45 -7.76
N PHE A 795 -37.37 2.64 -8.98
CA PHE A 795 -37.18 1.54 -9.92
C PHE A 795 -36.03 1.80 -10.88
N PHE A 796 -35.56 0.73 -11.49
CA PHE A 796 -34.70 0.78 -12.66
C PHE A 796 -35.05 -0.36 -13.61
N VAL A 797 -34.50 -0.33 -14.82
CA VAL A 797 -34.72 -1.38 -15.81
C VAL A 797 -33.40 -1.98 -16.28
N THR A 798 -33.52 -3.21 -16.76
CA THR A 798 -32.51 -3.95 -17.53
C THR A 798 -33.11 -4.35 -18.87
N ALA A 799 -32.34 -5.00 -19.74
CA ALA A 799 -32.80 -5.43 -21.06
C ALA A 799 -34.11 -6.26 -21.02
N ASP A 800 -34.36 -7.00 -19.94
CA ASP A 800 -35.40 -8.02 -19.85
C ASP A 800 -36.28 -7.93 -18.59
N ALA A 801 -35.96 -7.05 -17.63
CA ALA A 801 -36.70 -6.94 -16.38
C ALA A 801 -36.83 -5.51 -15.83
N LEU A 802 -37.93 -5.30 -15.10
CA LEU A 802 -38.16 -4.19 -14.17
C LEU A 802 -37.58 -4.57 -12.80
N HIS A 803 -36.92 -3.63 -12.14
CA HIS A 803 -36.40 -3.80 -10.78
C HIS A 803 -37.01 -2.74 -9.88
N LEU A 804 -37.71 -3.16 -8.84
CA LEU A 804 -38.26 -2.27 -7.81
C LEU A 804 -37.38 -2.35 -6.58
N TYR A 805 -37.06 -1.20 -5.98
CA TYR A 805 -36.24 -1.20 -4.77
C TYR A 805 -36.84 -0.36 -3.65
N PHE A 806 -36.40 -0.67 -2.44
CA PHE A 806 -36.77 -0.04 -1.19
C PHE A 806 -35.54 0.59 -0.54
N ASN A 807 -35.71 1.69 0.19
CA ASN A 807 -34.61 2.33 0.89
C ASN A 807 -34.15 1.49 2.09
N PRO A 808 -32.90 1.68 2.57
CA PRO A 808 -32.47 1.07 3.81
C PRO A 808 -33.44 1.39 4.95
N TYR A 809 -33.75 0.39 5.79
CA TYR A 809 -34.75 0.44 6.87
C TYR A 809 -36.22 0.51 6.45
N GLU A 810 -36.55 0.61 5.17
CA GLU A 810 -37.96 0.71 4.74
C GLU A 810 -38.71 -0.60 5.02
N ILE A 811 -38.14 -1.74 4.61
CA ILE A 811 -38.72 -3.08 4.84
C ILE A 811 -37.70 -4.12 5.34
N ALA A 812 -36.44 -3.72 5.51
CA ALA A 812 -35.32 -4.62 5.82
C ALA A 812 -34.22 -3.89 6.62
N PRO A 813 -33.34 -4.60 7.34
CA PRO A 813 -32.25 -3.96 8.09
C PRO A 813 -31.26 -3.27 7.15
N TYR A 814 -30.51 -2.29 7.66
CA TYR A 814 -29.49 -1.54 6.88
C TYR A 814 -28.49 -2.43 6.14
N ALA A 815 -28.10 -3.56 6.74
CA ALA A 815 -27.19 -4.52 6.13
C ALA A 815 -27.71 -5.12 4.81
N ALA A 816 -29.03 -5.12 4.59
CA ALA A 816 -29.62 -5.52 3.32
C ALA A 816 -29.45 -4.46 2.21
N GLY A 817 -28.95 -3.27 2.52
CA GLY A 817 -28.78 -2.16 1.57
C GLY A 817 -30.12 -1.66 1.04
N PHE A 818 -30.29 -1.72 -0.29
CA PHE A 818 -31.54 -1.40 -0.97
C PHE A 818 -32.22 -2.72 -1.41
N PRO A 819 -33.17 -3.28 -0.64
CA PRO A 819 -33.91 -4.49 -1.05
C PRO A 819 -34.47 -4.30 -2.45
N THR A 820 -34.07 -5.17 -3.38
CA THR A 820 -34.39 -5.03 -4.81
C THR A 820 -35.09 -6.29 -5.31
N PHE A 821 -36.23 -6.12 -5.97
CA PHE A 821 -37.09 -7.18 -6.47
C PHE A 821 -37.12 -7.13 -7.99
N THR A 822 -36.66 -8.22 -8.61
CA THR A 822 -36.62 -8.36 -10.06
C THR A 822 -37.94 -8.91 -10.58
N ILE A 823 -38.56 -8.22 -11.53
CA ILE A 823 -39.80 -8.60 -12.19
C ILE A 823 -39.53 -8.70 -13.70
N PRO A 824 -39.37 -9.91 -14.25
CA PRO A 824 -39.16 -10.10 -15.68
C PRO A 824 -40.30 -9.47 -16.49
N PHE A 825 -39.97 -8.76 -17.58
CA PHE A 825 -40.99 -8.12 -18.42
C PHE A 825 -41.99 -9.11 -19.01
N VAL A 826 -41.57 -10.36 -19.19
CA VAL A 826 -42.46 -11.46 -19.63
C VAL A 826 -43.59 -11.73 -18.64
N GLN A 827 -43.37 -11.54 -17.34
CA GLN A 827 -44.39 -11.78 -16.30
C GLN A 827 -45.46 -10.67 -16.27
N ILE A 828 -45.10 -9.46 -16.68
CA ILE A 828 -45.96 -8.26 -16.63
C ILE A 828 -46.29 -7.74 -18.04
N ARG A 829 -46.11 -8.57 -19.07
CA ARG A 829 -46.26 -8.18 -20.48
C ARG A 829 -47.64 -7.62 -20.80
N ASP A 830 -48.68 -8.15 -20.17
CA ASP A 830 -50.07 -7.77 -20.41
C ASP A 830 -50.41 -6.35 -19.94
N ILE A 831 -49.66 -5.81 -18.97
CA ILE A 831 -49.88 -4.47 -18.42
C ILE A 831 -48.89 -3.43 -18.96
N ILE A 832 -47.78 -3.83 -19.58
CA ILE A 832 -46.80 -2.93 -20.18
C ILE A 832 -47.40 -2.21 -21.40
N ASN A 833 -47.17 -0.90 -21.50
CA ASN A 833 -47.53 -0.12 -22.68
C ASN A 833 -46.45 -0.22 -23.76
N THR A 834 -46.51 -1.28 -24.56
CA THR A 834 -45.54 -1.54 -25.64
C THR A 834 -45.56 -0.49 -26.76
N GLU A 835 -46.66 0.26 -26.88
CA GLU A 835 -46.79 1.39 -27.80
C GLU A 835 -46.40 2.74 -27.17
N GLY A 836 -46.13 2.76 -25.86
CA GLY A 836 -45.79 3.94 -25.09
C GLY A 836 -44.37 4.44 -25.36
N SER A 837 -44.11 5.72 -25.04
CA SER A 837 -42.82 6.33 -25.31
C SER A 837 -41.66 5.66 -24.56
N PHE A 838 -41.90 5.19 -23.32
CA PHE A 838 -40.91 4.43 -22.55
C PHE A 838 -40.45 3.18 -23.31
N TRP A 839 -41.39 2.33 -23.70
CA TRP A 839 -41.08 1.06 -24.35
C TRP A 839 -40.45 1.26 -25.73
N LYS A 840 -40.88 2.30 -26.46
CA LYS A 840 -40.30 2.67 -27.75
C LYS A 840 -38.88 3.20 -27.64
N ALA A 841 -38.57 4.02 -26.63
CA ALA A 841 -37.21 4.52 -26.40
C ALA A 841 -36.19 3.39 -26.17
N PHE A 842 -36.69 2.25 -25.70
CA PHE A 842 -35.93 1.08 -25.30
C PHE A 842 -35.78 0.02 -26.42
N HIS A 843 -36.77 -0.11 -27.31
CA HIS A 843 -36.85 -1.23 -28.28
C HIS A 843 -37.00 -0.84 -29.76
N MET A 844 -37.17 0.44 -30.10
CA MET A 844 -37.37 0.89 -31.48
C MET A 844 -36.25 1.78 -32.00
#